data_AF-A0A1G2U660-F1
#
_entry.id   AF-A0A1G2U660-F1
#
_cell.length_a   1.000
_cell.length_b   1.000
_cell.length_c   1.000
_cell.angle_alpha   90.00
_cell.angle_beta   90.00
_cell.angle_gamma   90.00
#
_symmetry.space_group_name_H-M   'P 1'
#
loop_
_entity.id
_entity.type
_entity.pdbx_description
1 polymer ?
#
loop_
_entity_poly.entity_id
_entity_poly.type
_entity_poly.pdbx_seq_one_letter_code
_entity_poly.pdbx_strand_id
1 'polypeptide(L)'
;MKKLIAGFVGLAMVVMVVAPVGAGAQTVADLTAQINGLLATIASLQAQLASMQGGSSGGSYVFSANLTLGSTGADVSALQQYLVSKGYLTMPAGVAMGYFGPLTQAAVASWQAANGIAPAVGYFGPISRAALNLMMASTGGTTGGGTTVPGSTTGITTPGVEGTLTASLNPSPASGKTVREGDTNEDVLGIKLEAKLSDIKVERIKLNLGTASSFYTKVFRALHVADGSNVLASVDLNSSTVVKEGTTYYITITGFDFVVPKDATKVLTIKADLHANIDSTGSGSCDDVGDTACTITVPVDGVRGIDGAGINQYSPSATFARSLTIGALLSDTAELKLALNTNTPVTQEIVAAQGTTDDEYDGLSVMTFDLSAEKDDVLVTDFTLAVTEGGAGSNADTVTAYLYDGSTLVGSASVTAAATAYAIFSDIDFTVPEGTTKTLTVKLDIRSADSTGETINVSATSTSATAENSEGSAVTPTGSATGKTFTVRNVGPVFTLLSKTIAKDSGPAITGATSTAVAKFVVRAQAVGGDIYFGNNATTAAYRMFNATAFDIWQNGAVVLDLTEATSTAFTQPSTGVTAVGTNTFKLAENNTVDVTVEHTLPGRTPGGVLIALGSYAIGIQGITWSPDEVLASYVTSTFMDGEGDWRTTTVTLP
;
A
#
# COMPACT_ATOMS: atom_id res chain seq x y z
N MET A 1 7.17 73.57 13.64
CA MET A 1 7.39 74.93 14.18
C MET A 1 6.17 75.37 14.94
N LYS A 2 6.37 75.89 16.17
CA LYS A 2 5.54 76.86 16.92
C LYS A 2 4.05 76.49 17.10
N LYS A 3 3.60 75.90 18.21
CA LYS A 3 3.36 76.51 19.55
C LYS A 3 2.64 77.87 19.50
N LEU A 4 1.59 77.95 20.32
CA LEU A 4 1.27 79.00 21.32
C LEU A 4 0.09 79.97 21.06
N ILE A 5 -0.67 80.14 22.17
CA ILE A 5 -1.31 81.37 22.70
C ILE A 5 -2.72 81.68 22.15
N ALA A 6 -3.82 81.64 22.92
CA ALA A 6 -4.18 82.17 24.25
C ALA A 6 -4.68 83.64 24.26
N GLY A 7 -5.80 83.86 24.94
CA GLY A 7 -6.19 85.16 25.52
C GLY A 7 -7.07 86.06 24.67
N PHE A 8 -7.87 87.00 25.17
CA PHE A 8 -8.19 87.51 26.52
C PHE A 8 -9.37 88.51 26.24
N VAL A 9 -10.50 88.48 26.96
CA VAL A 9 -10.91 89.44 28.02
C VAL A 9 -11.46 90.82 27.59
N GLY A 10 -12.55 91.23 28.27
CA GLY A 10 -13.01 92.61 28.47
C GLY A 10 -14.55 92.68 28.52
N LEU A 11 -15.26 92.47 29.63
CA LEU A 11 -15.28 93.13 30.96
C LEU A 11 -15.57 94.65 30.91
N ALA A 12 -16.79 95.01 31.33
CA ALA A 12 -17.11 96.31 31.92
C ALA A 12 -18.14 96.12 33.06
N MET A 13 -17.60 96.20 34.28
CA MET A 13 -18.30 96.33 35.58
C MET A 13 -18.86 97.75 35.77
N VAL A 14 -19.78 97.93 36.74
CA VAL A 14 -19.76 98.94 37.85
C VAL A 14 -21.03 98.71 38.71
N VAL A 15 -20.96 98.16 39.95
CA VAL A 15 -20.69 98.78 41.29
C VAL A 15 -21.96 99.43 41.89
N MET A 16 -22.38 99.34 43.17
CA MET A 16 -22.05 98.64 44.45
C MET A 16 -23.17 98.98 45.46
N VAL A 17 -23.29 98.26 46.61
CA VAL A 17 -23.46 98.77 48.01
C VAL A 17 -23.74 97.56 48.96
N VAL A 18 -22.76 97.05 49.74
CA VAL A 18 -22.40 97.20 51.20
C VAL A 18 -22.93 96.10 52.17
N ALA A 19 -21.97 95.27 52.68
CA ALA A 19 -21.80 94.57 54.00
C ALA A 19 -22.79 93.47 54.50
N PRO A 20 -22.45 92.62 55.52
CA PRO A 20 -21.18 91.98 55.94
C PRO A 20 -21.26 90.41 56.02
N VAL A 21 -20.12 89.81 56.40
CA VAL A 21 -19.79 88.37 56.57
C VAL A 21 -20.75 87.51 57.41
N GLY A 22 -21.00 86.28 56.95
CA GLY A 22 -21.53 85.18 57.76
C GLY A 22 -21.20 83.83 57.12
N ALA A 23 -20.32 83.05 57.77
CA ALA A 23 -20.10 81.65 57.43
C ALA A 23 -21.41 80.87 57.66
N GLY A 24 -22.04 80.43 56.58
CA GLY A 24 -23.22 79.58 56.60
C GLY A 24 -22.84 78.18 56.15
N ALA A 25 -23.03 77.19 57.03
CA ALA A 25 -23.04 75.79 56.67
C ALA A 25 -23.85 75.59 55.37
N GLN A 26 -23.34 74.82 54.40
CA GLN A 26 -24.12 74.40 53.24
C GLN A 26 -25.43 73.83 53.76
N THR A 27 -26.51 74.56 53.54
CA THR A 27 -27.82 74.15 54.03
C THR A 27 -28.23 72.89 53.29
N VAL A 28 -29.15 72.10 53.87
CA VAL A 28 -29.72 70.93 53.15
C VAL A 28 -30.29 71.35 51.80
N ALA A 29 -30.72 72.61 51.64
CA ALA A 29 -31.15 73.17 50.36
C ALA A 29 -29.99 73.38 49.36
N ASP A 30 -28.81 73.83 49.79
CA ASP A 30 -27.62 73.98 48.93
C ASP A 30 -27.03 72.62 48.54
N LEU A 31 -27.06 71.64 49.45
CA LEU A 31 -26.75 70.25 49.15
C LEU A 31 -27.77 69.62 48.20
N THR A 32 -29.07 69.95 48.33
CA THR A 32 -30.12 69.49 47.40
C THR A 32 -30.00 70.17 46.04
N ALA A 33 -29.58 71.44 45.99
CA ALA A 33 -29.30 72.16 44.75
C ALA A 33 -28.05 71.62 44.06
N GLN A 34 -27.01 71.23 44.81
CA GLN A 34 -25.86 70.50 44.28
C GLN A 34 -26.23 69.09 43.83
N ILE A 35 -27.09 68.36 44.55
CA ILE A 35 -27.61 67.04 44.15
C ILE A 35 -28.44 67.16 42.86
N ASN A 36 -29.28 68.19 42.73
CA ASN A 36 -30.05 68.42 41.51
C ASN A 36 -29.17 68.89 40.34
N GLY A 37 -28.10 69.65 40.61
CA GLY A 37 -27.08 70.02 39.62
C GLY A 37 -26.22 68.83 39.17
N LEU A 38 -25.85 67.94 40.09
CA LEU A 38 -25.17 66.68 39.82
C LEU A 38 -26.11 65.69 39.11
N LEU A 39 -27.39 65.64 39.43
CA LEU A 39 -28.40 64.86 38.69
C LEU A 39 -28.62 65.40 37.28
N ALA A 40 -28.61 66.72 37.08
CA ALA A 40 -28.66 67.33 35.75
C ALA A 40 -27.36 67.09 34.95
N THR A 41 -26.21 67.05 35.64
CA THR A 41 -24.91 66.70 35.04
C THR A 41 -24.84 65.20 34.72
N ILE A 42 -25.41 64.32 35.55
CA ILE A 42 -25.58 62.89 35.28
C ILE A 42 -26.54 62.69 34.12
N ALA A 43 -27.64 63.46 34.04
CA ALA A 43 -28.55 63.42 32.91
C ALA A 43 -27.91 63.94 31.61
N SER A 44 -27.06 64.97 31.67
CA SER A 44 -26.32 65.46 30.50
C SER A 44 -25.16 64.55 30.11
N LEU A 45 -24.49 63.90 31.07
CA LEU A 45 -23.48 62.87 30.84
C LEU A 45 -24.10 61.57 30.35
N GLN A 46 -25.32 61.23 30.78
CA GLN A 46 -26.13 60.12 30.25
C GLN A 46 -26.67 60.44 28.85
N ALA A 47 -27.03 61.69 28.55
CA ALA A 47 -27.38 62.14 27.21
C ALA A 47 -26.16 62.23 26.29
N GLN A 48 -24.99 62.63 26.81
CA GLN A 48 -23.71 62.55 26.10
C GLN A 48 -23.29 61.11 25.88
N LEU A 49 -23.47 60.20 26.86
CA LEU A 49 -23.28 58.75 26.69
C LEU A 49 -24.29 58.19 25.69
N ALA A 50 -25.54 58.65 25.67
CA ALA A 50 -26.55 58.23 24.69
C ALA A 50 -26.28 58.80 23.28
N SER A 51 -25.56 59.93 23.17
CA SER A 51 -25.11 60.48 21.88
C SER A 51 -23.74 59.95 21.42
N MET A 52 -22.91 59.45 22.35
CA MET A 52 -21.64 58.76 22.08
C MET A 52 -21.79 57.22 22.00
N GLN A 53 -22.89 56.65 22.50
CA GLN A 53 -23.37 55.27 22.32
C GLN A 53 -24.64 55.22 21.46
N GLY A 54 -25.03 56.34 20.87
CA GLY A 54 -26.00 56.44 19.78
C GLY A 54 -25.38 56.14 18.41
N GLY A 55 -24.21 55.50 18.40
CA GLY A 55 -23.68 54.79 17.25
C GLY A 55 -24.45 53.48 17.09
N SER A 56 -25.41 53.51 16.18
CA SER A 56 -26.08 52.36 15.60
C SER A 56 -25.19 51.11 15.57
N SER A 57 -25.57 50.10 16.34
CA SER A 57 -25.29 48.71 16.05
C SER A 57 -26.49 47.93 16.53
N GLY A 58 -27.56 47.94 15.74
CA GLY A 58 -28.45 46.79 15.63
C GLY A 58 -27.67 45.62 15.01
N GLY A 59 -26.59 45.22 15.68
CA GLY A 59 -25.81 44.04 15.38
C GLY A 59 -26.38 42.92 16.22
N SER A 60 -26.82 41.86 15.55
CA SER A 60 -27.07 40.57 16.19
C SER A 60 -25.89 40.24 17.13
N TYR A 61 -26.13 40.22 18.44
CA TYR A 61 -25.12 39.75 19.39
C TYR A 61 -24.96 38.24 19.17
N VAL A 62 -23.78 37.80 18.75
CA VAL A 62 -23.51 36.38 18.48
C VAL A 62 -22.67 35.81 19.61
N PHE A 63 -23.24 34.89 20.38
CA PHE A 63 -22.53 34.16 21.42
C PHE A 63 -21.50 33.20 20.82
N SER A 64 -20.23 33.43 21.14
CA SER A 64 -19.10 32.65 20.59
C SER A 64 -18.48 31.69 21.60
N ALA A 65 -18.60 31.96 22.90
CA ALA A 65 -18.07 31.13 23.96
C ALA A 65 -19.14 30.22 24.59
N ASN A 66 -18.76 28.98 24.90
CA ASN A 66 -19.57 28.12 25.74
C ASN A 66 -19.46 28.60 27.20
N LEU A 67 -20.58 28.74 27.90
CA LEU A 67 -20.62 29.30 29.25
C LEU A 67 -21.10 28.26 30.26
N THR A 68 -20.42 28.20 31.39
CA THR A 68 -20.71 27.32 32.52
C THR A 68 -20.47 28.03 33.85
N LEU A 69 -20.78 27.36 34.97
CA LEU A 69 -20.54 27.88 36.32
C LEU A 69 -19.09 28.39 36.48
N GLY A 70 -18.93 29.63 36.91
CA GLY A 70 -17.65 30.31 37.05
C GLY A 70 -17.20 31.15 35.84
N SER A 71 -17.91 31.08 34.70
CA SER A 71 -17.58 31.90 33.52
C SER A 71 -17.78 33.40 33.81
N THR A 72 -16.94 34.25 33.23
CA THR A 72 -17.07 35.72 33.33
C THR A 72 -16.94 36.40 31.96
N GLY A 73 -17.43 37.64 31.86
CA GLY A 73 -17.18 38.51 30.71
C GLY A 73 -18.42 38.92 29.92
N ALA A 74 -18.20 39.41 28.69
CA ALA A 74 -19.23 40.02 27.85
C ALA A 74 -20.34 39.03 27.47
N ASP A 75 -19.99 37.80 27.07
CA ASP A 75 -20.96 36.74 26.73
C ASP A 75 -21.85 36.36 27.92
N VAL A 76 -21.31 36.37 29.14
CA VAL A 76 -22.11 36.14 30.35
C VAL A 76 -23.06 37.31 30.61
N SER A 77 -22.58 38.54 30.43
CA SER A 77 -23.39 39.75 30.63
C SER A 77 -24.53 39.85 29.63
N ALA A 78 -24.29 39.49 28.36
CA ALA A 78 -25.29 39.46 27.31
C ALA A 78 -26.32 38.34 27.54
N LEU A 79 -25.88 37.15 27.97
CA LEU A 79 -26.77 36.04 28.31
C LEU A 79 -27.67 36.39 29.50
N GLN A 80 -27.11 37.01 30.54
CA GLN A 80 -27.89 37.43 31.71
C GLN A 80 -28.92 38.51 31.36
N GLN A 81 -28.56 39.49 30.52
CA GLN A 81 -29.51 40.49 30.02
C GLN A 81 -30.66 39.85 29.23
N TYR A 82 -30.35 38.88 28.36
CA TYR A 82 -31.37 38.13 27.65
C TYR A 82 -32.29 37.36 28.60
N LEU A 83 -31.74 36.62 29.56
CA LEU A 83 -32.52 35.83 30.52
C LEU A 83 -33.38 36.70 31.44
N VAL A 84 -32.90 37.87 31.86
CA VAL A 84 -33.71 38.87 32.60
C VAL A 84 -34.83 39.40 31.71
N SER A 85 -34.55 39.74 30.45
CA SER A 85 -35.56 40.27 29.51
C SER A 85 -36.69 39.27 29.23
N LYS A 86 -36.40 37.98 29.30
CA LYS A 86 -37.35 36.88 29.10
C LYS A 86 -37.95 36.36 30.41
N GLY A 87 -37.58 36.93 31.55
CA GLY A 87 -38.11 36.57 32.87
C GLY A 87 -37.56 35.27 33.48
N TYR A 88 -36.52 34.67 32.89
CA TYR A 88 -35.87 33.47 33.42
C TYR A 88 -34.88 33.77 34.56
N LEU A 89 -34.42 35.01 34.69
CA LEU A 89 -33.47 35.44 35.73
C LEU A 89 -33.96 36.71 36.44
N THR A 90 -33.91 36.73 37.77
CA THR A 90 -34.15 37.92 38.60
C THR A 90 -32.88 38.26 39.36
N MET A 91 -32.35 39.47 39.18
CA MET A 91 -31.10 39.90 39.81
C MET A 91 -31.37 40.68 41.12
N PRO A 92 -30.72 40.36 42.26
CA PRO A 92 -30.79 41.17 43.48
C PRO A 92 -30.19 42.58 43.28
N ALA A 93 -30.80 43.58 43.93
CA ALA A 93 -30.35 44.98 43.82
C ALA A 93 -28.90 45.14 44.30
N GLY A 94 -28.05 45.76 43.46
CA GLY A 94 -26.63 46.02 43.76
C GLY A 94 -25.63 44.99 43.21
N VAL A 95 -26.07 43.93 42.53
CA VAL A 95 -25.18 42.94 41.91
C VAL A 95 -24.91 43.27 40.44
N ALA A 96 -23.63 43.36 40.06
CA ALA A 96 -23.22 43.58 38.68
C ALA A 96 -23.36 42.30 37.83
N MET A 97 -23.75 42.46 36.56
CA MET A 97 -23.77 41.39 35.56
C MET A 97 -22.35 41.00 35.14
N GLY A 98 -22.18 39.78 34.62
CA GLY A 98 -20.92 39.30 34.04
C GLY A 98 -20.22 38.17 34.77
N TYR A 99 -20.84 37.56 35.78
CA TYR A 99 -20.38 36.32 36.42
C TYR A 99 -21.47 35.23 36.40
N PHE A 100 -21.14 34.06 35.88
CA PHE A 100 -22.05 32.93 35.72
C PHE A 100 -22.08 32.11 37.02
N GLY A 101 -22.97 32.47 37.94
CA GLY A 101 -23.19 31.77 39.21
C GLY A 101 -24.34 30.76 39.18
N PRO A 102 -24.68 30.13 40.32
CA PRO A 102 -25.75 29.13 40.41
C PRO A 102 -27.12 29.66 39.96
N LEU A 103 -27.40 30.96 40.17
CA LEU A 103 -28.64 31.60 39.70
C LEU A 103 -28.73 31.66 38.17
N THR A 104 -27.62 31.96 37.49
CA THR A 104 -27.55 31.98 36.02
C THR A 104 -27.63 30.57 35.46
N GLN A 105 -27.01 29.59 36.11
CA GLN A 105 -27.12 28.19 35.72
C GLN A 105 -28.57 27.69 35.77
N ALA A 106 -29.29 27.97 36.87
CA ALA A 106 -30.71 27.61 36.99
C ALA A 106 -31.57 28.29 35.92
N ALA A 107 -31.33 29.58 35.65
CA ALA A 107 -32.03 30.32 34.61
C ALA A 107 -31.78 29.76 33.20
N VAL A 108 -30.54 29.34 32.89
CA VAL A 108 -30.20 28.69 31.62
C VAL A 108 -30.88 27.32 31.52
N ALA A 109 -30.91 26.52 32.58
CA ALA A 109 -31.61 25.24 32.59
C ALA A 109 -33.11 25.41 32.33
N SER A 110 -33.76 26.40 32.97
CA SER A 110 -35.17 26.71 32.71
C SER A 110 -35.42 27.21 31.29
N TRP A 111 -34.54 28.05 30.75
CA TRP A 111 -34.63 28.49 29.36
C TRP A 111 -34.42 27.33 28.38
N GLN A 112 -33.46 26.42 28.64
CA GLN A 112 -33.22 25.22 27.82
C GLN A 112 -34.43 24.29 27.79
N ALA A 113 -35.02 24.00 28.95
CA ALA A 113 -36.23 23.18 29.04
C ALA A 113 -37.41 23.82 28.30
N ALA A 114 -37.59 25.14 28.43
CA ALA A 114 -38.64 25.87 27.74
C ALA A 114 -38.47 25.92 26.21
N ASN A 115 -37.25 25.71 25.71
CA ASN A 115 -36.91 25.75 24.27
C ASN A 115 -36.56 24.36 23.70
N GLY A 116 -36.88 23.27 24.41
CA GLY A 116 -36.68 21.90 23.94
C GLY A 116 -35.23 21.46 23.80
N ILE A 117 -34.28 22.14 24.48
CA ILE A 117 -32.85 21.83 24.43
C ILE A 117 -32.52 20.82 25.52
N ALA A 118 -32.08 19.62 25.12
CA ALA A 118 -31.68 18.55 26.04
C ALA A 118 -30.16 18.26 25.95
N PRO A 119 -29.48 17.98 27.08
CA PRO A 119 -30.00 18.00 28.46
C PRO A 119 -30.11 19.44 29.02
N ALA A 120 -31.22 19.75 29.69
CA ALA A 120 -31.49 21.08 30.29
C ALA A 120 -30.78 21.26 31.65
N VAL A 121 -29.44 21.20 31.65
CA VAL A 121 -28.61 21.18 32.88
C VAL A 121 -27.96 22.53 33.20
N GLY A 122 -28.28 23.58 32.44
CA GLY A 122 -27.78 24.93 32.70
C GLY A 122 -26.39 25.21 32.13
N TYR A 123 -25.87 24.33 31.27
CA TYR A 123 -24.64 24.54 30.50
C TYR A 123 -24.95 25.19 29.15
N PHE A 124 -24.47 26.41 28.92
CA PHE A 124 -24.70 27.15 27.69
C PHE A 124 -23.66 26.76 26.62
N GLY A 125 -23.80 25.54 26.09
CA GLY A 125 -22.93 24.96 25.07
C GLY A 125 -23.34 25.28 23.62
N PRO A 126 -22.75 24.58 22.63
CA PRO A 126 -22.97 24.86 21.20
C PRO A 126 -24.44 24.85 20.76
N ILE A 127 -25.24 23.92 21.27
CA ILE A 127 -26.67 23.81 20.95
C ILE A 127 -27.45 25.02 21.47
N SER A 128 -27.16 25.45 22.71
CA SER A 128 -27.78 26.62 23.33
C SER A 128 -27.39 27.93 22.65
N ARG A 129 -26.12 28.06 22.27
CA ARG A 129 -25.63 29.22 21.52
C ARG A 129 -26.29 29.33 20.15
N ALA A 130 -26.35 28.23 19.41
CA ALA A 130 -27.00 28.20 18.11
C ALA A 130 -28.48 28.63 18.22
N ALA A 131 -29.22 28.06 19.18
CA ALA A 131 -30.62 28.40 19.42
C ALA A 131 -30.80 29.88 19.78
N LEU A 132 -29.99 30.42 20.70
CA LEU A 132 -30.14 31.81 21.14
C LEU A 132 -29.71 32.82 20.07
N ASN A 133 -28.64 32.54 19.32
CA ASN A 133 -28.21 33.38 18.19
C ASN A 133 -29.30 33.46 17.10
N LEU A 134 -30.01 32.35 16.84
CA LEU A 134 -31.15 32.33 15.93
C LEU A 134 -32.33 33.17 16.44
N MET A 135 -32.64 33.10 17.74
CA MET A 135 -33.73 33.88 18.34
C MET A 135 -33.45 35.39 18.30
N MET A 136 -32.21 35.80 18.59
CA MET A 136 -31.80 37.21 18.60
C MET A 136 -31.65 37.83 17.21
N ALA A 137 -31.62 37.04 16.14
CA ALA A 137 -31.61 37.52 14.76
C ALA A 137 -33.00 37.92 14.22
N SER A 138 -34.09 37.62 14.94
CA SER A 138 -35.47 37.69 14.39
C SER A 138 -36.27 38.96 14.73
N THR A 139 -35.67 40.00 15.32
CA THR A 139 -36.41 41.19 15.77
C THR A 139 -36.15 42.42 14.89
N GLY A 140 -36.93 42.56 13.81
CA GLY A 140 -37.01 43.77 12.99
C GLY A 140 -38.14 43.64 11.96
N GLY A 141 -39.35 44.07 12.32
CA GLY A 141 -40.56 43.89 11.49
C GLY A 141 -40.87 45.07 10.57
N THR A 142 -41.68 44.82 9.53
CA THR A 142 -42.80 45.69 9.12
C THR A 142 -43.87 44.90 8.36
N THR A 143 -45.09 45.40 8.47
CA THR A 143 -46.42 44.92 8.09
C THR A 143 -46.71 44.77 6.60
N GLY A 144 -47.42 43.69 6.23
CA GLY A 144 -48.21 43.56 5.01
C GLY A 144 -48.98 42.23 5.04
N GLY A 145 -50.29 42.27 5.26
CA GLY A 145 -51.13 41.08 5.37
C GLY A 145 -51.29 40.35 4.04
N GLY A 146 -51.26 39.01 4.09
CA GLY A 146 -51.57 38.15 2.95
C GLY A 146 -51.10 36.70 3.12
N THR A 147 -51.93 35.90 3.78
CA THR A 147 -52.09 34.43 3.65
C THR A 147 -50.92 33.49 4.01
N THR A 148 -51.26 32.49 4.83
CA THR A 148 -50.44 31.41 5.39
C THR A 148 -49.84 30.44 4.36
N VAL A 149 -48.54 30.13 4.44
CA VAL A 149 -47.97 28.76 4.22
C VAL A 149 -46.67 28.60 5.05
N PRO A 150 -46.40 27.42 5.67
CA PRO A 150 -45.27 27.19 6.58
C PRO A 150 -44.01 26.64 5.89
N GLY A 151 -42.83 27.02 6.35
CA GLY A 151 -41.57 26.33 6.02
C GLY A 151 -40.34 27.24 6.04
N SER A 152 -39.62 27.30 7.16
CA SER A 152 -38.28 27.88 7.21
C SER A 152 -37.28 26.90 6.59
N THR A 153 -36.90 27.12 5.32
CA THR A 153 -35.90 26.32 4.59
C THR A 153 -34.51 26.94 4.73
N THR A 154 -33.81 26.61 5.83
CA THR A 154 -32.41 26.98 6.02
C THR A 154 -31.57 26.53 4.81
N GLY A 155 -30.87 27.45 4.15
CA GLY A 155 -29.97 27.15 3.03
C GLY A 155 -30.52 27.36 1.62
N ILE A 156 -31.82 27.66 1.44
CA ILE A 156 -32.39 28.05 0.13
C ILE A 156 -32.20 29.56 -0.10
N THR A 157 -31.59 29.92 -1.23
CA THR A 157 -31.31 31.30 -1.67
C THR A 157 -32.35 31.84 -2.66
N THR A 158 -33.29 31.01 -3.13
CA THR A 158 -34.39 31.36 -4.03
C THR A 158 -35.78 31.23 -3.38
N PRO A 159 -36.05 31.87 -2.21
CA PRO A 159 -37.33 31.72 -1.51
C PRO A 159 -38.51 32.23 -2.34
N GLY A 160 -39.64 31.53 -2.27
CA GLY A 160 -40.87 31.80 -3.01
C GLY A 160 -40.87 31.35 -4.48
N VAL A 161 -39.77 30.76 -4.98
CA VAL A 161 -39.64 30.33 -6.38
C VAL A 161 -39.80 28.82 -6.52
N GLU A 162 -40.74 28.38 -7.36
CA GLU A 162 -40.89 26.96 -7.72
C GLU A 162 -39.71 26.48 -8.58
N GLY A 163 -39.29 25.24 -8.35
CA GLY A 163 -38.15 24.63 -9.04
C GLY A 163 -38.45 23.25 -9.57
N THR A 164 -37.47 22.65 -10.23
CA THR A 164 -37.55 21.24 -10.65
C THR A 164 -36.27 20.51 -10.26
N LEU A 165 -36.42 19.31 -9.70
CA LEU A 165 -35.32 18.40 -9.36
C LEU A 165 -35.21 17.29 -10.41
N THR A 166 -34.00 17.09 -10.93
CA THR A 166 -33.66 15.91 -11.73
C THR A 166 -32.64 15.06 -10.98
N ALA A 167 -32.98 13.81 -10.71
CA ALA A 167 -32.07 12.77 -10.24
C ALA A 167 -31.72 11.83 -11.40
N SER A 168 -30.46 11.45 -11.51
CA SER A 168 -29.98 10.49 -12.51
C SER A 168 -28.79 9.71 -11.96
N LEU A 169 -28.44 8.61 -12.64
CA LEU A 169 -27.29 7.80 -12.25
C LEU A 169 -25.98 8.58 -12.45
N ASN A 170 -25.16 8.66 -11.40
CA ASN A 170 -23.78 9.07 -11.53
C ASN A 170 -22.93 7.87 -12.01
N PRO A 171 -22.00 8.03 -12.97
CA PRO A 171 -21.20 6.92 -13.49
C PRO A 171 -20.23 6.31 -12.46
N SER A 172 -19.96 7.00 -11.35
CA SER A 172 -19.16 6.48 -10.22
C SER A 172 -20.06 6.22 -9.00
N PRO A 173 -19.91 5.07 -8.29
CA PRO A 173 -19.02 3.96 -8.63
C PRO A 173 -19.46 3.23 -9.91
N ALA A 174 -18.50 2.59 -10.58
CA ALA A 174 -18.78 1.79 -11.78
C ALA A 174 -19.69 0.59 -11.45
N SER A 175 -20.44 0.10 -12.44
CA SER A 175 -21.19 -1.14 -12.27
C SER A 175 -20.25 -2.32 -12.11
N GLY A 176 -20.61 -3.29 -11.27
CA GLY A 176 -19.80 -4.47 -10.99
C GLY A 176 -18.62 -4.19 -10.08
N LYS A 177 -18.60 -3.05 -9.38
CA LYS A 177 -17.62 -2.82 -8.31
C LYS A 177 -17.71 -3.96 -7.30
N THR A 178 -16.57 -4.57 -7.00
CA THR A 178 -16.45 -5.53 -5.91
C THR A 178 -16.42 -4.79 -4.57
N VAL A 179 -17.29 -5.20 -3.66
CA VAL A 179 -17.24 -4.88 -2.22
C VAL A 179 -17.02 -6.19 -1.47
N ARG A 180 -16.36 -6.13 -0.32
CA ARG A 180 -15.90 -7.32 0.41
C ARG A 180 -16.52 -7.45 1.78
N GLU A 181 -16.52 -8.66 2.30
CA GLU A 181 -16.96 -8.93 3.66
C GLU A 181 -16.21 -8.04 4.66
N GLY A 182 -16.94 -7.47 5.62
CA GLY A 182 -16.39 -6.56 6.62
C GLY A 182 -16.12 -5.12 6.15
N ASP A 183 -16.19 -4.82 4.84
CA ASP A 183 -16.00 -3.46 4.32
C ASP A 183 -16.95 -2.45 5.00
N THR A 184 -16.46 -1.22 5.22
CA THR A 184 -17.24 -0.12 5.81
C THR A 184 -17.14 1.14 4.97
N ASN A 185 -18.22 1.92 4.93
CA ASN A 185 -18.31 3.18 4.17
C ASN A 185 -17.98 3.08 2.66
N GLU A 186 -18.23 1.92 2.05
CA GLU A 186 -17.91 1.68 0.65
C GLU A 186 -18.93 2.32 -0.29
N ASP A 187 -18.45 3.03 -1.32
CA ASP A 187 -19.31 3.64 -2.33
C ASP A 187 -20.05 2.56 -3.13
N VAL A 188 -21.38 2.57 -3.09
CA VAL A 188 -22.23 1.56 -3.74
C VAL A 188 -23.16 2.12 -4.83
N LEU A 189 -23.55 3.39 -4.75
CA LEU A 189 -24.40 4.04 -5.75
C LEU A 189 -24.24 5.56 -5.73
N GLY A 190 -23.97 6.19 -6.88
CA GLY A 190 -23.94 7.64 -6.99
C GLY A 190 -25.21 8.20 -7.62
N ILE A 191 -25.78 9.24 -7.00
CA ILE A 191 -27.00 9.92 -7.43
C ILE A 191 -26.61 11.34 -7.86
N LYS A 192 -26.64 11.60 -9.17
CA LYS A 192 -26.44 12.93 -9.74
C LYS A 192 -27.74 13.72 -9.62
N LEU A 193 -27.67 14.88 -8.99
CA LEU A 193 -28.78 15.78 -8.71
C LEU A 193 -28.59 17.10 -9.46
N GLU A 194 -29.63 17.57 -10.14
CA GLU A 194 -29.64 18.85 -10.85
C GLU A 194 -30.90 19.63 -10.47
N ALA A 195 -30.71 20.88 -10.06
CA ALA A 195 -31.80 21.79 -9.73
C ALA A 195 -31.98 22.83 -10.85
N LYS A 196 -33.22 23.10 -11.24
CA LYS A 196 -33.57 24.14 -12.22
C LYS A 196 -34.58 25.11 -11.64
N LEU A 197 -34.49 26.36 -12.07
CA LEU A 197 -35.35 27.51 -11.71
C LEU A 197 -35.28 27.98 -10.24
N SER A 198 -35.06 27.06 -9.29
CA SER A 198 -34.94 27.31 -7.84
C SER A 198 -33.90 26.36 -7.22
N ASP A 199 -33.37 26.71 -6.05
CA ASP A 199 -32.61 25.78 -5.20
C ASP A 199 -33.54 24.67 -4.70
N ILE A 200 -33.01 23.46 -4.58
CA ILE A 200 -33.74 22.30 -4.05
C ILE A 200 -33.03 21.78 -2.81
N LYS A 201 -33.73 21.71 -1.67
CA LYS A 201 -33.25 21.03 -0.46
C LYS A 201 -33.73 19.59 -0.46
N VAL A 202 -32.84 18.64 -0.73
CA VAL A 202 -33.10 17.20 -0.70
C VAL A 202 -33.08 16.70 0.74
N GLU A 203 -34.13 15.96 1.12
CA GLU A 203 -34.35 15.51 2.51
C GLU A 203 -34.65 14.01 2.64
N ARG A 204 -34.88 13.33 1.50
CA ARG A 204 -35.23 11.91 1.50
C ARG A 204 -34.76 11.19 0.25
N ILE A 205 -34.19 10.00 0.45
CA ILE A 205 -33.90 9.04 -0.61
C ILE A 205 -34.57 7.70 -0.26
N LYS A 206 -35.43 7.19 -1.15
CA LYS A 206 -35.99 5.84 -1.12
C LYS A 206 -35.16 4.95 -2.04
N LEU A 207 -34.72 3.81 -1.54
CA LEU A 207 -33.98 2.81 -2.31
C LEU A 207 -34.78 1.51 -2.37
N ASN A 208 -34.75 0.88 -3.53
CA ASN A 208 -35.22 -0.49 -3.77
C ASN A 208 -34.01 -1.42 -3.63
N LEU A 209 -34.12 -2.38 -2.69
CA LEU A 209 -33.10 -3.35 -2.30
C LEU A 209 -33.29 -4.73 -2.98
N GLY A 210 -34.25 -4.84 -3.90
CA GLY A 210 -34.59 -6.08 -4.59
C GLY A 210 -35.57 -6.97 -3.83
N THR A 211 -35.64 -8.24 -4.21
CA THR A 211 -36.61 -9.22 -3.68
C THR A 211 -36.02 -10.17 -2.64
N ALA A 212 -34.69 -10.17 -2.46
CA ALA A 212 -33.98 -11.03 -1.54
C ALA A 212 -33.83 -10.35 -0.18
N SER A 213 -34.29 -10.99 0.91
CA SER A 213 -34.12 -10.44 2.26
C SER A 213 -32.66 -10.46 2.73
N SER A 214 -31.85 -11.36 2.17
CA SER A 214 -30.42 -11.46 2.42
C SER A 214 -29.65 -10.16 2.18
N PHE A 215 -30.18 -9.25 1.33
CA PHE A 215 -29.59 -7.93 1.12
C PHE A 215 -29.33 -7.21 2.44
N TYR A 216 -30.30 -7.24 3.36
CA TYR A 216 -30.17 -6.54 4.64
C TYR A 216 -30.01 -7.45 5.85
N THR A 217 -30.25 -8.76 5.70
CA THR A 217 -30.08 -9.71 6.82
C THR A 217 -28.73 -10.40 6.83
N LYS A 218 -27.99 -10.34 5.71
CA LYS A 218 -26.73 -11.08 5.55
C LYS A 218 -25.62 -10.27 4.88
N VAL A 219 -25.92 -9.44 3.89
CA VAL A 219 -24.90 -8.74 3.10
C VAL A 219 -24.58 -7.37 3.67
N PHE A 220 -25.56 -6.46 3.64
CA PHE A 220 -25.39 -5.08 4.11
C PHE A 220 -26.07 -4.88 5.46
N ARG A 221 -25.36 -4.23 6.39
CA ARG A 221 -25.88 -3.93 7.73
C ARG A 221 -26.31 -2.48 7.91
N ALA A 222 -25.74 -1.56 7.13
CA ALA A 222 -26.08 -0.14 7.17
C ALA A 222 -25.87 0.53 5.81
N LEU A 223 -26.63 1.61 5.56
CA LEU A 223 -26.44 2.50 4.41
C LEU A 223 -26.25 3.93 4.90
N HIS A 224 -25.44 4.68 4.16
CA HIS A 224 -25.12 6.06 4.45
C HIS A 224 -25.34 6.94 3.21
N VAL A 225 -25.83 8.16 3.40
CA VAL A 225 -25.89 9.19 2.37
C VAL A 225 -24.72 10.13 2.61
N ALA A 226 -23.84 10.31 1.62
CA ALA A 226 -22.64 11.14 1.76
C ALA A 226 -22.48 12.17 0.63
N ASP A 227 -21.87 13.30 0.96
CA ASP A 227 -21.31 14.26 -0.01
C ASP A 227 -19.78 14.16 0.06
N GLY A 228 -19.18 13.51 -0.95
CA GLY A 228 -17.78 13.12 -0.91
C GLY A 228 -17.49 12.19 0.29
N SER A 229 -16.56 12.61 1.17
CA SER A 229 -16.22 11.87 2.39
C SER A 229 -17.12 12.20 3.59
N ASN A 230 -18.02 13.19 3.48
CA ASN A 230 -18.86 13.63 4.59
C ASN A 230 -20.19 12.86 4.62
N VAL A 231 -20.41 12.03 5.65
CA VAL A 231 -21.68 11.31 5.85
C VAL A 231 -22.74 12.27 6.40
N LEU A 232 -23.84 12.41 5.67
CA LEU A 232 -24.97 13.29 5.98
C LEU A 232 -26.07 12.59 6.79
N ALA A 233 -26.32 11.31 6.50
CA ALA A 233 -27.25 10.46 7.24
C ALA A 233 -26.81 9.00 7.19
N SER A 234 -27.19 8.24 8.20
CA SER A 234 -26.93 6.80 8.33
C SER A 234 -28.22 6.10 8.72
N VAL A 235 -28.43 4.90 8.20
CA VAL A 235 -29.53 4.02 8.62
C VAL A 235 -29.04 2.60 8.73
N ASP A 236 -29.31 1.96 9.87
CA ASP A 236 -29.11 0.52 10.03
C ASP A 236 -30.17 -0.23 9.23
N LEU A 237 -29.76 -1.28 8.53
CA LEU A 237 -30.69 -2.14 7.81
C LEU A 237 -31.14 -3.28 8.72
N ASN A 238 -32.43 -3.28 9.05
CA ASN A 238 -33.05 -4.33 9.86
C ASN A 238 -34.57 -4.33 9.64
N SER A 239 -35.30 -5.23 10.31
CA SER A 239 -36.76 -5.37 10.16
C SER A 239 -37.59 -4.16 10.62
N SER A 240 -36.99 -3.21 11.36
CA SER A 240 -37.68 -1.97 11.77
C SER A 240 -37.51 -0.82 10.77
N THR A 241 -36.48 -0.86 9.93
CA THR A 241 -36.15 0.20 8.96
C THR A 241 -36.47 -0.21 7.53
N VAL A 242 -36.32 -1.50 7.19
CA VAL A 242 -36.61 -2.05 5.87
C VAL A 242 -38.08 -2.48 5.78
N VAL A 243 -38.77 -1.96 4.77
CA VAL A 243 -40.19 -2.22 4.53
C VAL A 243 -40.36 -3.08 3.28
N LYS A 244 -41.18 -4.12 3.36
CA LYS A 244 -41.54 -4.95 2.20
C LYS A 244 -42.83 -4.46 1.56
N GLU A 245 -42.76 -4.04 0.30
CA GLU A 245 -43.93 -3.68 -0.53
C GLU A 245 -44.10 -4.75 -1.62
N GLY A 246 -45.15 -5.58 -1.52
CA GLY A 246 -45.33 -6.74 -2.39
C GLY A 246 -44.21 -7.77 -2.18
N THR A 247 -43.38 -8.00 -3.20
CA THR A 247 -42.21 -8.89 -3.14
C THR A 247 -40.90 -8.15 -2.93
N THR A 248 -40.90 -6.81 -2.98
CA THR A 248 -39.69 -5.99 -3.03
C THR A 248 -39.44 -5.30 -1.70
N TYR A 249 -38.18 -5.26 -1.27
CA TYR A 249 -37.75 -4.57 -0.07
C TYR A 249 -37.30 -3.15 -0.40
N TYR A 250 -37.71 -2.20 0.44
CA TYR A 250 -37.37 -0.79 0.33
C TYR A 250 -36.83 -0.26 1.64
N ILE A 251 -35.97 0.74 1.54
CA ILE A 251 -35.49 1.55 2.67
C ILE A 251 -35.69 3.02 2.32
N THR A 252 -36.06 3.82 3.32
CA THR A 252 -36.21 5.27 3.18
C THR A 252 -35.25 5.95 4.13
N ILE A 253 -34.27 6.67 3.58
CA ILE A 253 -33.26 7.42 4.35
C ILE A 253 -33.74 8.87 4.46
N THR A 254 -33.79 9.39 5.68
CA THR A 254 -34.19 10.75 6.03
C THR A 254 -33.26 11.30 7.12
N GLY A 255 -33.52 12.51 7.63
CA GLY A 255 -32.71 13.10 8.72
C GLY A 255 -31.46 13.83 8.25
N PHE A 256 -31.38 14.15 6.95
CA PHE A 256 -30.36 15.02 6.36
C PHE A 256 -31.01 16.17 5.59
N ASP A 257 -30.27 17.26 5.42
CA ASP A 257 -30.62 18.40 4.59
C ASP A 257 -29.48 18.66 3.59
N PHE A 258 -29.75 18.48 2.30
CA PHE A 258 -28.75 18.70 1.25
C PHE A 258 -29.26 19.67 0.19
N VAL A 259 -28.65 20.85 0.10
CA VAL A 259 -29.05 21.88 -0.87
C VAL A 259 -28.33 21.67 -2.19
N VAL A 260 -29.10 21.53 -3.27
CA VAL A 260 -28.67 21.61 -4.66
C VAL A 260 -28.99 23.01 -5.15
N PRO A 261 -27.99 23.90 -5.32
CA PRO A 261 -28.24 25.25 -5.80
C PRO A 261 -28.85 25.26 -7.20
N LYS A 262 -29.64 26.28 -7.51
CA LYS A 262 -30.19 26.55 -8.83
C LYS A 262 -29.10 26.47 -9.89
N ASP A 263 -29.41 25.77 -10.98
CA ASP A 263 -28.52 25.58 -12.13
C ASP A 263 -27.20 24.86 -11.82
N ALA A 264 -27.06 24.29 -10.63
CA ALA A 264 -25.91 23.49 -10.23
C ALA A 264 -26.21 21.98 -10.34
N THR A 265 -25.12 21.23 -10.50
CA THR A 265 -25.10 19.78 -10.40
C THR A 265 -24.35 19.38 -9.13
N LYS A 266 -24.93 18.45 -8.37
CA LYS A 266 -24.31 17.84 -7.19
C LYS A 266 -24.41 16.32 -7.26
N VAL A 267 -23.60 15.61 -6.49
CA VAL A 267 -23.66 14.15 -6.40
C VAL A 267 -23.79 13.78 -4.93
N LEU A 268 -24.80 12.97 -4.61
CA LEU A 268 -24.85 12.24 -3.35
C LEU A 268 -24.45 10.80 -3.60
N THR A 269 -23.61 10.26 -2.73
CA THR A 269 -23.18 8.86 -2.79
C THR A 269 -23.86 8.07 -1.69
N ILE A 270 -24.52 6.98 -2.06
CA ILE A 270 -24.89 5.93 -1.12
C ILE A 270 -23.64 5.12 -0.84
N LYS A 271 -23.25 5.08 0.44
CA LYS A 271 -22.21 4.22 0.97
C LYS A 271 -22.84 3.08 1.77
N ALA A 272 -22.13 1.96 1.90
CA ALA A 272 -22.64 0.80 2.63
C ALA A 272 -21.59 0.20 3.57
N ASP A 273 -22.08 -0.39 4.66
CA ASP A 273 -21.34 -1.27 5.54
C ASP A 273 -21.78 -2.71 5.30
N LEU A 274 -20.82 -3.61 5.15
CA LEU A 274 -21.07 -5.03 4.96
C LEU A 274 -20.96 -5.79 6.30
N HIS A 275 -21.64 -6.94 6.38
CA HIS A 275 -21.42 -7.87 7.48
C HIS A 275 -20.02 -8.48 7.40
N ALA A 276 -19.44 -8.80 8.57
CA ALA A 276 -18.08 -9.35 8.65
C ALA A 276 -17.96 -10.78 8.11
N ASN A 277 -19.05 -11.56 8.14
CA ASN A 277 -19.10 -12.94 7.66
C ASN A 277 -20.31 -13.07 6.73
N ILE A 278 -20.08 -13.22 5.43
CA ILE A 278 -21.13 -13.40 4.42
C ILE A 278 -21.04 -14.84 3.91
N ASP A 279 -22.11 -15.62 4.10
CA ASP A 279 -22.14 -17.01 3.63
C ASP A 279 -22.25 -17.07 2.10
N SER A 280 -21.14 -17.40 1.45
CA SER A 280 -20.97 -17.40 0.00
C SER A 280 -21.61 -18.57 -0.74
N THR A 281 -22.23 -19.52 -0.03
CA THR A 281 -22.63 -20.83 -0.58
C THR A 281 -24.12 -20.96 -0.90
N GLY A 282 -24.90 -19.91 -0.72
CA GLY A 282 -26.36 -19.90 -0.90
C GLY A 282 -26.82 -19.48 -2.29
N SER A 283 -27.30 -20.42 -3.12
CA SER A 283 -27.86 -20.08 -4.43
C SER A 283 -29.13 -19.21 -4.37
N GLY A 284 -29.17 -18.16 -5.20
CA GLY A 284 -30.37 -17.32 -5.43
C GLY A 284 -30.54 -16.13 -4.49
N SER A 285 -29.46 -15.73 -3.81
CA SER A 285 -29.43 -14.63 -2.87
C SER A 285 -28.34 -13.64 -3.29
N CYS A 286 -28.45 -12.37 -2.89
CA CYS A 286 -27.41 -11.38 -3.21
C CYS A 286 -26.10 -11.60 -2.43
N ASP A 287 -25.94 -12.71 -1.70
CA ASP A 287 -24.72 -13.15 -1.02
C ASP A 287 -23.96 -14.25 -1.79
N ASP A 288 -24.48 -14.75 -2.92
CA ASP A 288 -23.87 -15.84 -3.69
C ASP A 288 -22.60 -15.36 -4.43
N VAL A 289 -21.44 -15.90 -4.07
CA VAL A 289 -20.12 -15.43 -4.55
C VAL A 289 -19.77 -15.97 -5.95
N GLY A 290 -20.68 -16.71 -6.58
CA GLY A 290 -20.51 -17.25 -7.95
C GLY A 290 -21.48 -16.71 -9.00
N ASP A 291 -22.64 -16.17 -8.60
CA ASP A 291 -23.70 -15.76 -9.53
C ASP A 291 -24.66 -14.75 -8.85
N THR A 292 -25.11 -13.72 -9.56
CA THR A 292 -26.04 -12.63 -9.15
C THR A 292 -25.45 -11.37 -8.45
N ALA A 293 -25.21 -10.32 -9.25
CA ALA A 293 -24.81 -9.00 -8.74
C ALA A 293 -25.87 -8.35 -7.81
N CYS A 294 -25.48 -7.89 -6.61
CA CYS A 294 -26.38 -7.15 -5.71
C CYS A 294 -26.74 -5.81 -6.33
N THR A 295 -28.02 -5.55 -6.51
CA THR A 295 -28.45 -4.33 -7.22
C THR A 295 -29.18 -3.38 -6.27
N ILE A 296 -28.67 -2.15 -6.16
CA ILE A 296 -29.33 -1.04 -5.46
C ILE A 296 -29.97 -0.15 -6.50
N THR A 297 -31.27 0.11 -6.34
CA THR A 297 -32.06 0.84 -7.33
C THR A 297 -32.68 2.08 -6.71
N VAL A 298 -32.61 3.23 -7.39
CA VAL A 298 -33.46 4.38 -7.09
C VAL A 298 -34.72 4.24 -7.93
N PRO A 299 -35.89 3.94 -7.33
CA PRO A 299 -37.14 3.85 -8.06
C PRO A 299 -37.58 5.23 -8.56
N VAL A 300 -38.60 5.26 -9.42
CA VAL A 300 -39.29 6.51 -9.79
C VAL A 300 -39.74 7.24 -8.51
N ASP A 301 -39.56 8.56 -8.48
CA ASP A 301 -39.87 9.43 -7.34
C ASP A 301 -39.09 9.10 -6.04
N GLY A 302 -38.01 8.32 -6.15
CA GLY A 302 -37.22 7.85 -5.02
C GLY A 302 -36.54 8.98 -4.24
N VAL A 303 -36.13 10.05 -4.90
CA VAL A 303 -35.54 11.25 -4.29
C VAL A 303 -36.61 12.31 -4.11
N ARG A 304 -36.75 12.83 -2.89
CA ARG A 304 -37.62 13.98 -2.58
C ARG A 304 -36.80 15.16 -2.06
N GLY A 305 -37.08 16.33 -2.63
CA GLY A 305 -36.64 17.60 -2.08
C GLY A 305 -37.79 18.61 -1.96
N ILE A 306 -37.51 19.75 -1.33
CA ILE A 306 -38.39 20.91 -1.24
C ILE A 306 -37.74 22.05 -2.02
N ASP A 307 -38.50 22.72 -2.88
CA ASP A 307 -38.04 23.91 -3.59
C ASP A 307 -38.21 25.20 -2.78
N GLY A 308 -37.78 26.33 -3.35
CA GLY A 308 -37.91 27.63 -2.69
C GLY A 308 -39.34 28.09 -2.41
N ALA A 309 -40.35 27.57 -3.10
CA ALA A 309 -41.76 27.84 -2.83
C ALA A 309 -42.35 26.93 -1.73
N GLY A 310 -41.57 25.97 -1.21
CA GLY A 310 -42.03 25.01 -0.21
C GLY A 310 -42.75 23.80 -0.81
N ILE A 311 -42.64 23.58 -2.14
CA ILE A 311 -43.31 22.48 -2.84
C ILE A 311 -42.38 21.27 -2.90
N ASN A 312 -42.96 20.08 -2.71
CA ASN A 312 -42.24 18.82 -2.84
C ASN A 312 -41.94 18.52 -4.30
N GLN A 313 -40.67 18.32 -4.60
CA GLN A 313 -40.16 17.85 -5.89
C GLN A 313 -39.75 16.38 -5.76
N TYR A 314 -40.16 15.56 -6.74
CA TYR A 314 -39.85 14.13 -6.80
C TYR A 314 -39.10 13.80 -8.08
N SER A 315 -38.13 12.89 -7.98
CA SER A 315 -37.27 12.44 -9.08
C SER A 315 -36.66 11.08 -8.72
N PRO A 316 -36.18 10.24 -9.64
CA PRO A 316 -36.14 10.37 -11.11
C PRO A 316 -37.47 10.04 -11.79
N SER A 317 -37.60 10.41 -13.07
CA SER A 317 -38.73 10.01 -13.94
C SER A 317 -38.62 8.58 -14.49
N ALA A 318 -37.43 7.97 -14.37
CA ALA A 318 -37.16 6.59 -14.73
C ALA A 318 -36.22 5.98 -13.69
N THR A 319 -36.45 4.72 -13.34
CA THR A 319 -35.60 4.01 -12.39
C THR A 319 -34.16 3.90 -12.90
N PHE A 320 -33.18 3.96 -12.01
CA PHE A 320 -31.79 3.65 -12.32
C PHE A 320 -31.16 2.85 -11.19
N ALA A 321 -30.12 2.09 -11.51
CA ALA A 321 -29.54 1.14 -10.57
C ALA A 321 -28.02 1.02 -10.70
N ARG A 322 -27.40 0.53 -9.64
CA ARG A 322 -26.03 0.00 -9.65
C ARG A 322 -26.01 -1.43 -9.15
N SER A 323 -25.27 -2.26 -9.86
CA SER A 323 -24.99 -3.64 -9.48
C SER A 323 -23.58 -3.73 -8.90
N LEU A 324 -23.41 -4.55 -7.87
CA LEU A 324 -22.18 -4.77 -7.11
C LEU A 324 -21.86 -6.26 -7.13
N THR A 325 -20.58 -6.60 -6.96
CA THR A 325 -20.13 -7.98 -6.74
C THR A 325 -19.70 -8.11 -5.28
N ILE A 326 -20.14 -9.17 -4.59
CA ILE A 326 -19.63 -9.48 -3.25
C ILE A 326 -18.43 -10.40 -3.41
N GLY A 327 -17.29 -10.02 -2.84
CA GLY A 327 -16.12 -10.88 -2.73
C GLY A 327 -15.86 -11.25 -1.29
N ALA A 328 -15.19 -12.39 -1.08
CA ALA A 328 -14.61 -12.73 0.22
C ALA A 328 -13.59 -11.66 0.67
N LEU A 329 -13.22 -11.69 1.95
CA LEU A 329 -12.08 -10.94 2.45
C LEU A 329 -10.84 -11.26 1.63
N LEU A 330 -9.97 -10.27 1.42
CA LEU A 330 -8.74 -10.49 0.66
C LEU A 330 -7.81 -11.47 1.37
N SER A 331 -7.77 -11.42 2.71
CA SER A 331 -7.04 -12.35 3.57
C SER A 331 -7.43 -13.80 3.30
N ASP A 332 -8.72 -14.13 3.17
CA ASP A 332 -9.19 -15.49 2.85
C ASP A 332 -8.70 -16.01 1.49
N THR A 333 -8.19 -15.13 0.64
CA THR A 333 -7.68 -15.44 -0.69
C THR A 333 -6.19 -15.14 -0.85
N ALA A 334 -5.48 -14.94 0.26
CA ALA A 334 -4.05 -14.70 0.31
C ALA A 334 -3.28 -15.74 -0.51
N GLU A 335 -2.26 -15.28 -1.25
CA GLU A 335 -1.44 -16.15 -2.09
C GLU A 335 0.02 -16.04 -1.69
N LEU A 336 0.72 -17.17 -1.65
CA LEU A 336 2.18 -17.24 -1.54
C LEU A 336 2.75 -17.90 -2.79
N LYS A 337 3.65 -17.21 -3.50
CA LYS A 337 4.28 -17.68 -4.74
C LYS A 337 5.76 -17.92 -4.51
N LEU A 338 6.21 -19.11 -4.89
CA LEU A 338 7.60 -19.55 -4.86
C LEU A 338 8.17 -19.55 -6.29
N ALA A 339 9.34 -18.94 -6.48
CA ALA A 339 10.06 -18.93 -7.76
C ALA A 339 11.58 -19.01 -7.59
N LEU A 340 12.29 -19.58 -8.57
CA LEU A 340 13.75 -19.53 -8.61
C LEU A 340 14.22 -18.10 -8.92
N ASN A 341 15.11 -17.56 -8.09
CA ASN A 341 15.66 -16.22 -8.31
C ASN A 341 16.82 -16.28 -9.32
N THR A 342 16.97 -15.25 -10.15
CA THR A 342 18.02 -15.15 -11.17
C THR A 342 19.44 -15.05 -10.61
N ASN A 343 19.59 -14.70 -9.33
CA ASN A 343 20.87 -14.68 -8.62
C ASN A 343 21.26 -16.05 -8.07
N THR A 344 20.47 -17.10 -8.32
CA THR A 344 20.88 -18.47 -8.03
C THR A 344 22.25 -18.76 -8.63
N PRO A 345 23.22 -19.26 -7.84
CA PRO A 345 24.54 -19.55 -8.37
C PRO A 345 24.46 -20.59 -9.50
N VAL A 346 25.30 -20.41 -10.51
CA VAL A 346 25.36 -21.29 -11.68
C VAL A 346 25.95 -22.66 -11.33
N THR A 347 25.76 -23.65 -12.21
CA THR A 347 26.42 -24.96 -12.13
C THR A 347 27.93 -24.76 -11.99
N GLN A 348 28.54 -25.37 -10.97
CA GLN A 348 29.98 -25.26 -10.72
C GLN A 348 30.51 -26.51 -10.02
N GLU A 349 31.81 -26.72 -10.13
CA GLU A 349 32.54 -27.69 -9.32
C GLU A 349 33.22 -26.99 -8.15
N ILE A 350 32.99 -27.50 -6.95
CA ILE A 350 33.44 -26.97 -5.67
C ILE A 350 34.48 -27.91 -5.10
N VAL A 351 35.57 -27.32 -4.60
CA VAL A 351 36.58 -28.04 -3.84
C VAL A 351 36.40 -27.69 -2.37
N ALA A 352 35.92 -28.66 -1.60
CA ALA A 352 35.69 -28.60 -0.17
C ALA A 352 37.01 -28.76 0.60
N ALA A 353 37.92 -27.80 0.43
CA ALA A 353 39.21 -27.76 1.13
C ALA A 353 39.19 -26.76 2.31
N GLN A 354 38.05 -26.61 2.98
CA GLN A 354 37.99 -25.93 4.26
C GLN A 354 38.23 -26.96 5.36
N GLY A 355 38.80 -26.53 6.50
CA GLY A 355 39.13 -27.42 7.61
C GLY A 355 40.57 -27.94 7.59
N THR A 356 40.91 -28.83 8.53
CA THR A 356 42.28 -29.38 8.66
C THR A 356 42.52 -30.65 7.85
N THR A 357 41.44 -31.24 7.35
CA THR A 357 41.41 -32.49 6.58
C THR A 357 41.09 -32.26 5.09
N ASP A 358 40.90 -31.00 4.70
CA ASP A 358 40.57 -30.55 3.34
C ASP A 358 39.38 -31.29 2.73
N ASP A 359 38.36 -31.60 3.52
CA ASP A 359 37.16 -32.35 3.12
C ASP A 359 35.85 -31.66 3.55
N GLU A 360 35.91 -30.38 3.95
CA GLU A 360 34.77 -29.60 4.43
C GLU A 360 34.54 -28.33 3.62
N TYR A 361 33.29 -27.84 3.60
CA TYR A 361 32.96 -26.51 3.10
C TYR A 361 31.82 -25.94 3.91
N ASP A 362 32.03 -24.79 4.56
CA ASP A 362 31.01 -24.13 5.36
C ASP A 362 30.27 -23.05 4.56
N GLY A 363 28.93 -23.10 4.61
CA GLY A 363 28.06 -22.08 4.04
C GLY A 363 28.12 -21.97 2.51
N LEU A 364 28.23 -23.10 1.79
CA LEU A 364 28.16 -23.14 0.34
C LEU A 364 26.79 -22.64 -0.14
N SER A 365 26.76 -21.50 -0.84
CA SER A 365 25.53 -20.98 -1.44
C SER A 365 25.13 -21.82 -2.66
N VAL A 366 23.94 -22.44 -2.62
CA VAL A 366 23.50 -23.40 -3.65
C VAL A 366 22.22 -23.00 -4.38
N MET A 367 21.36 -22.19 -3.75
CA MET A 367 20.10 -21.75 -4.35
C MET A 367 19.70 -20.39 -3.79
N THR A 368 19.08 -19.55 -4.62
CA THR A 368 18.36 -18.36 -4.17
C THR A 368 16.96 -18.41 -4.75
N PHE A 369 15.94 -18.17 -3.92
CA PHE A 369 14.55 -18.25 -4.34
C PHE A 369 13.74 -17.08 -3.79
N ASP A 370 12.64 -16.79 -4.47
CA ASP A 370 11.74 -15.70 -4.16
C ASP A 370 10.44 -16.24 -3.58
N LEU A 371 9.97 -15.61 -2.50
CA LEU A 371 8.65 -15.76 -1.93
C LEU A 371 7.89 -14.45 -2.12
N SER A 372 6.75 -14.48 -2.80
CA SER A 372 5.91 -13.29 -3.01
C SER A 372 4.53 -13.49 -2.41
N ALA A 373 4.07 -12.52 -1.60
CA ALA A 373 2.75 -12.52 -1.01
C ALA A 373 1.81 -11.57 -1.78
N GLU A 374 0.59 -12.01 -2.05
CA GLU A 374 -0.45 -11.19 -2.66
C GLU A 374 -1.72 -11.22 -1.82
N LYS A 375 -2.46 -10.09 -1.83
CA LYS A 375 -3.76 -9.87 -1.17
C LYS A 375 -3.74 -9.82 0.37
N ASP A 376 -2.70 -10.32 1.01
CA ASP A 376 -2.46 -10.18 2.44
C ASP A 376 -0.98 -10.39 2.78
N ASP A 377 -0.60 -10.04 4.00
CA ASP A 377 0.65 -10.48 4.61
C ASP A 377 0.60 -11.99 4.82
N VAL A 378 1.70 -12.69 4.53
CA VAL A 378 1.79 -14.14 4.71
C VAL A 378 2.93 -14.49 5.67
N LEU A 379 2.61 -15.17 6.76
CA LEU A 379 3.58 -15.75 7.69
C LEU A 379 3.94 -17.16 7.24
N VAL A 380 5.21 -17.42 6.96
CA VAL A 380 5.73 -18.77 6.71
C VAL A 380 6.25 -19.32 8.04
N THR A 381 5.59 -20.34 8.59
CA THR A 381 5.92 -20.93 9.89
C THR A 381 6.97 -22.02 9.76
N ASP A 382 6.84 -22.86 8.73
CA ASP A 382 7.75 -23.97 8.45
C ASP A 382 8.16 -23.95 6.98
N PHE A 383 9.39 -24.37 6.72
CA PHE A 383 9.91 -24.53 5.37
C PHE A 383 10.70 -25.82 5.24
N THR A 384 10.53 -26.55 4.14
CA THR A 384 11.21 -27.81 3.85
C THR A 384 11.91 -27.74 2.51
N LEU A 385 13.22 -27.92 2.53
CA LEU A 385 14.04 -28.05 1.33
C LEU A 385 14.28 -29.53 1.03
N ALA A 386 14.11 -29.94 -0.22
CA ALA A 386 14.59 -31.22 -0.69
C ALA A 386 16.04 -31.07 -1.15
N VAL A 387 16.94 -31.87 -0.57
CA VAL A 387 18.35 -31.96 -0.91
C VAL A 387 18.56 -33.28 -1.66
N THR A 388 19.01 -33.18 -2.90
CA THR A 388 19.32 -34.34 -3.74
C THR A 388 20.82 -34.46 -3.86
N GLU A 389 21.35 -35.54 -3.30
CA GLU A 389 22.74 -35.95 -3.42
C GLU A 389 22.83 -37.12 -4.40
N GLY A 390 23.97 -37.24 -5.08
CA GLY A 390 24.22 -38.31 -6.04
C GLY A 390 25.68 -38.40 -6.41
N GLY A 391 26.16 -39.56 -6.83
CA GLY A 391 27.58 -39.80 -7.10
C GLY A 391 27.99 -41.13 -6.50
N ALA A 392 28.16 -42.15 -7.35
CA ALA A 392 28.44 -43.49 -6.87
C ALA A 392 29.81 -43.55 -6.17
N GLY A 393 29.80 -43.88 -4.87
CA GLY A 393 31.03 -44.06 -4.08
C GLY A 393 31.65 -42.76 -3.54
N SER A 394 30.94 -41.64 -3.60
CA SER A 394 31.28 -40.41 -2.87
C SER A 394 30.87 -40.54 -1.40
N ASN A 395 31.59 -39.84 -0.51
CA ASN A 395 31.32 -39.76 0.94
C ASN A 395 30.92 -38.35 1.41
N ALA A 396 30.65 -37.40 0.50
CA ALA A 396 30.37 -36.03 0.91
C ALA A 396 28.96 -35.92 1.51
N ASP A 397 28.89 -35.54 2.77
CA ASP A 397 27.62 -35.40 3.48
C ASP A 397 27.21 -33.92 3.52
N THR A 398 26.00 -33.59 3.07
CA THR A 398 25.35 -32.34 3.48
C THR A 398 24.82 -32.51 4.90
N VAL A 399 25.31 -31.70 5.85
CA VAL A 399 25.00 -31.89 7.26
C VAL A 399 23.99 -30.88 7.76
N THR A 400 24.15 -29.61 7.36
CA THR A 400 23.29 -28.52 7.80
C THR A 400 22.93 -27.62 6.62
N ALA A 401 21.67 -27.22 6.54
CA ALA A 401 21.18 -26.20 5.63
C ALA A 401 20.78 -24.93 6.39
N TYR A 402 20.96 -23.79 5.75
CA TYR A 402 20.64 -22.48 6.31
C TYR A 402 19.81 -21.67 5.30
N LEU A 403 18.85 -20.90 5.83
CA LEU A 403 18.09 -19.89 5.10
C LEU A 403 18.53 -18.49 5.54
N TYR A 404 18.86 -17.63 4.59
CA TYR A 404 19.26 -16.25 4.83
C TYR A 404 18.37 -15.25 4.05
N ASP A 405 17.95 -14.17 4.71
CA ASP A 405 17.44 -12.94 4.08
C ASP A 405 18.58 -11.92 4.04
N GLY A 406 19.21 -11.78 2.87
CA GLY A 406 20.45 -11.02 2.74
C GLY A 406 21.57 -11.59 3.62
N SER A 407 21.98 -10.84 4.64
CA SER A 407 22.98 -11.28 5.64
C SER A 407 22.37 -11.85 6.93
N THR A 408 21.05 -11.77 7.09
CA THR A 408 20.35 -12.18 8.31
C THR A 408 19.98 -13.64 8.21
N LEU A 409 20.39 -14.44 9.20
CA LEU A 409 19.97 -15.84 9.30
C LEU A 409 18.49 -15.89 9.69
N VAL A 410 17.68 -16.57 8.86
CA VAL A 410 16.26 -16.85 9.11
C VAL A 410 16.11 -18.14 9.90
N GLY A 411 16.81 -19.20 9.49
CA GLY A 411 16.75 -20.49 10.16
C GLY A 411 17.84 -21.45 9.71
N SER A 412 18.07 -22.50 10.50
CA SER A 412 19.00 -23.59 10.21
C SER A 412 18.36 -24.92 10.50
N ALA A 413 18.65 -25.94 9.70
CA ALA A 413 18.12 -27.29 9.87
C ALA A 413 19.17 -28.34 9.52
N SER A 414 19.20 -29.44 10.27
CA SER A 414 19.98 -30.62 9.89
C SER A 414 19.38 -31.27 8.64
N VAL A 415 20.24 -31.77 7.77
CA VAL A 415 19.82 -32.52 6.58
C VAL A 415 19.68 -34.00 6.93
N THR A 416 18.56 -34.62 6.55
CA THR A 416 18.29 -36.02 6.89
C THR A 416 19.12 -37.00 6.05
N ALA A 417 19.76 -37.99 6.68
CA ALA A 417 20.45 -39.06 5.98
C ALA A 417 19.46 -40.09 5.37
N ALA A 418 18.99 -39.82 4.14
CA ALA A 418 18.06 -40.67 3.40
C ALA A 418 18.29 -40.58 1.88
N ALA A 419 17.77 -41.56 1.13
CA ALA A 419 17.88 -41.56 -0.35
C ALA A 419 17.25 -40.32 -1.02
N THR A 420 16.36 -39.63 -0.31
CA THR A 420 15.96 -38.26 -0.61
C THR A 420 16.09 -37.49 0.69
N ALA A 421 17.06 -36.59 0.76
CA ALA A 421 17.36 -35.85 1.97
C ALA A 421 16.48 -34.60 2.05
N TYR A 422 16.13 -34.20 3.26
CA TYR A 422 15.37 -32.98 3.52
C TYR A 422 16.02 -32.15 4.62
N ALA A 423 15.94 -30.83 4.49
CA ALA A 423 16.17 -29.90 5.58
C ALA A 423 14.83 -29.28 5.99
N ILE A 424 14.38 -29.57 7.21
CA ILE A 424 13.10 -29.12 7.75
C ILE A 424 13.37 -27.98 8.73
N PHE A 425 13.05 -26.76 8.31
CA PHE A 425 13.12 -25.56 9.11
C PHE A 425 11.77 -25.36 9.79
N SER A 426 11.71 -25.58 11.09
CA SER A 426 10.50 -25.34 11.87
C SER A 426 10.58 -24.03 12.62
N ASP A 427 9.42 -23.40 12.84
CA ASP A 427 9.29 -22.19 13.66
C ASP A 427 10.17 -21.02 13.16
N ILE A 428 10.25 -20.84 11.84
CA ILE A 428 11.03 -19.76 11.23
C ILE A 428 10.34 -18.41 11.32
N ASP A 429 9.01 -18.41 11.45
CA ASP A 429 8.14 -17.24 11.55
C ASP A 429 8.53 -16.08 10.62
N PHE A 430 8.67 -16.41 9.34
CA PHE A 430 9.13 -15.47 8.33
C PHE A 430 7.95 -14.83 7.58
N THR A 431 7.69 -13.54 7.86
CA THR A 431 6.62 -12.80 7.20
C THR A 431 7.06 -12.24 5.84
N VAL A 432 6.26 -12.49 4.82
CA VAL A 432 6.32 -11.84 3.50
C VAL A 432 5.17 -10.84 3.43
N PRO A 433 5.46 -9.52 3.44
CA PRO A 433 4.40 -8.50 3.39
C PRO A 433 3.61 -8.50 2.07
N GLU A 434 2.35 -8.10 2.13
CA GLU A 434 1.44 -7.99 0.99
C GLU A 434 2.06 -7.18 -0.16
N GLY A 435 2.00 -7.73 -1.38
CA GLY A 435 2.45 -7.06 -2.59
C GLY A 435 3.97 -6.94 -2.68
N THR A 436 4.72 -7.68 -1.84
CA THR A 436 6.18 -7.69 -1.84
C THR A 436 6.74 -9.07 -2.18
N THR A 437 8.00 -9.06 -2.62
CA THR A 437 8.80 -10.26 -2.84
C THR A 437 9.98 -10.24 -1.87
N LYS A 438 10.18 -11.35 -1.17
CA LYS A 438 11.33 -11.63 -0.31
C LYS A 438 12.21 -12.67 -0.97
N THR A 439 13.52 -12.41 -0.98
CA THR A 439 14.51 -13.30 -1.59
C THR A 439 15.29 -14.00 -0.48
N LEU A 440 15.27 -15.34 -0.48
CA LEU A 440 16.01 -16.17 0.47
C LEU A 440 17.15 -16.91 -0.22
N THR A 441 18.30 -16.97 0.44
CA THR A 441 19.47 -17.74 -0.02
C THR A 441 19.64 -18.98 0.83
N VAL A 442 19.77 -20.13 0.17
CA VAL A 442 20.09 -21.41 0.78
C VAL A 442 21.60 -21.60 0.80
N LYS A 443 22.13 -21.92 1.98
CA LYS A 443 23.52 -22.35 2.15
C LYS A 443 23.60 -23.73 2.78
N LEU A 444 24.61 -24.51 2.41
CA LEU A 444 24.86 -25.85 2.94
C LEU A 444 26.24 -25.96 3.56
N ASP A 445 26.35 -26.74 4.62
CA ASP A 445 27.62 -27.23 5.15
C ASP A 445 27.88 -28.64 4.61
N ILE A 446 29.06 -28.82 4.00
CA ILE A 446 29.52 -30.08 3.44
C ILE A 446 30.62 -30.67 4.33
N ARG A 447 30.60 -31.98 4.54
CA ARG A 447 31.61 -32.74 5.30
C ARG A 447 32.04 -33.98 4.54
N SER A 448 33.20 -34.55 4.89
CA SER A 448 33.67 -35.85 4.39
C SER A 448 33.80 -35.94 2.86
N ALA A 449 33.99 -34.80 2.17
CA ALA A 449 34.17 -34.82 0.73
C ALA A 449 35.39 -35.67 0.34
N ASP A 450 35.32 -36.34 -0.79
CA ASP A 450 36.43 -37.16 -1.29
C ASP A 450 36.73 -36.88 -2.77
N SER A 451 37.65 -37.66 -3.33
CA SER A 451 38.11 -37.47 -4.70
C SER A 451 37.10 -37.89 -5.77
N THR A 452 36.04 -38.61 -5.42
CA THR A 452 35.09 -39.26 -6.36
C THR A 452 34.04 -38.30 -6.90
N GLY A 453 33.75 -37.22 -6.17
CA GLY A 453 32.85 -36.15 -6.61
C GLY A 453 31.39 -36.46 -6.37
N GLU A 454 30.81 -35.73 -5.42
CA GLU A 454 29.38 -35.69 -5.09
C GLU A 454 28.67 -34.69 -6.00
N THR A 455 27.46 -34.97 -6.43
CA THR A 455 26.56 -33.98 -7.04
C THR A 455 25.48 -33.58 -6.04
N ILE A 456 25.22 -32.28 -5.91
CA ILE A 456 24.27 -31.73 -4.95
C ILE A 456 23.32 -30.78 -5.69
N ASN A 457 22.02 -30.93 -5.47
CA ASN A 457 20.99 -30.01 -5.93
C ASN A 457 19.97 -29.79 -4.80
N VAL A 458 19.47 -28.56 -4.67
CA VAL A 458 18.40 -28.24 -3.73
C VAL A 458 17.15 -27.77 -4.47
N SER A 459 15.98 -28.22 -4.01
CA SER A 459 14.71 -27.77 -4.56
C SER A 459 13.66 -27.49 -3.49
N ALA A 460 12.71 -26.64 -3.86
CA ALA A 460 11.51 -26.32 -3.11
C ALA A 460 10.30 -26.31 -4.07
N THR A 461 9.15 -26.73 -3.58
CA THR A 461 7.89 -26.80 -4.35
C THR A 461 6.75 -26.14 -3.57
N SER A 462 5.54 -26.18 -4.10
CA SER A 462 4.33 -25.71 -3.42
C SER A 462 4.08 -26.37 -2.06
N THR A 463 4.63 -27.57 -1.82
CA THR A 463 4.49 -28.28 -0.54
C THR A 463 5.64 -28.00 0.43
N SER A 464 6.61 -27.17 0.04
CA SER A 464 7.77 -26.85 0.87
C SER A 464 7.45 -25.88 2.00
N ALA A 465 6.42 -25.05 1.90
CA ALA A 465 6.10 -24.06 2.93
C ALA A 465 4.77 -24.38 3.62
N THR A 466 4.75 -24.30 4.95
CA THR A 466 3.53 -24.11 5.74
C THR A 466 3.39 -22.63 5.98
N ALA A 467 2.24 -22.05 5.61
CA ALA A 467 2.03 -20.62 5.70
C ALA A 467 0.60 -20.28 6.15
N GLU A 468 0.45 -19.14 6.78
CA GLU A 468 -0.84 -18.57 7.20
C GLU A 468 -0.92 -17.08 6.87
N ASN A 469 -2.13 -16.58 6.69
CA ASN A 469 -2.42 -15.17 6.44
C ASN A 469 -2.48 -14.37 7.76
N SER A 470 -2.80 -13.07 7.71
CA SER A 470 -2.86 -12.23 8.92
C SER A 470 -3.93 -12.66 9.93
N GLU A 471 -4.92 -13.44 9.48
CA GLU A 471 -6.03 -13.96 10.27
C GLU A 471 -5.78 -15.41 10.77
N GLY A 472 -4.61 -15.98 10.52
CA GLY A 472 -4.24 -17.35 10.92
C GLY A 472 -4.87 -18.46 10.08
N SER A 473 -5.41 -18.14 8.91
CA SER A 473 -5.91 -19.13 7.96
C SER A 473 -4.78 -19.65 7.07
N ALA A 474 -4.77 -20.96 6.82
CA ALA A 474 -3.74 -21.60 6.04
C ALA A 474 -3.71 -21.08 4.58
N VAL A 475 -2.52 -20.69 4.12
CA VAL A 475 -2.24 -20.26 2.74
C VAL A 475 -1.52 -21.40 2.03
N THR A 476 -2.06 -21.84 0.90
CA THR A 476 -1.42 -22.88 0.07
C THR A 476 -0.41 -22.23 -0.88
N PRO A 477 0.90 -22.49 -0.73
CA PRO A 477 1.89 -21.93 -1.64
C PRO A 477 1.75 -22.50 -3.06
N THR A 478 2.24 -21.75 -4.05
CA THR A 478 2.28 -22.18 -5.45
C THR A 478 3.67 -21.96 -6.05
N GLY A 479 3.97 -22.66 -7.15
CA GLY A 479 5.26 -22.54 -7.84
C GLY A 479 6.34 -23.49 -7.32
N SER A 480 7.57 -23.27 -7.79
CA SER A 480 8.73 -24.08 -7.44
C SER A 480 10.04 -23.33 -7.69
N ALA A 481 11.08 -23.75 -6.99
CA ALA A 481 12.45 -23.31 -7.20
C ALA A 481 13.36 -24.54 -7.19
N THR A 482 14.13 -24.75 -8.25
CA THR A 482 15.13 -25.83 -8.31
C THR A 482 16.47 -25.21 -8.63
N GLY A 483 17.40 -25.33 -7.68
CA GLY A 483 18.77 -24.86 -7.83
C GLY A 483 19.51 -25.58 -8.95
N LYS A 484 20.73 -25.14 -9.21
CA LYS A 484 21.63 -25.83 -10.13
C LYS A 484 22.32 -27.00 -9.43
N THR A 485 22.90 -27.89 -10.23
CA THR A 485 23.68 -29.02 -9.70
C THR A 485 25.11 -28.57 -9.49
N PHE A 486 25.65 -28.84 -8.30
CA PHE A 486 27.03 -28.60 -7.95
C PHE A 486 27.75 -29.93 -7.88
N THR A 487 29.00 -29.99 -8.30
CA THR A 487 29.85 -31.15 -8.00
C THR A 487 30.79 -30.78 -6.87
N VAL A 488 30.94 -31.59 -5.82
CA VAL A 488 31.81 -31.32 -4.67
C VAL A 488 32.87 -32.41 -4.50
N ARG A 489 34.13 -32.03 -4.34
CA ARG A 489 35.29 -32.91 -4.10
C ARG A 489 36.20 -32.34 -3.01
N ASN A 490 37.08 -33.14 -2.43
CA ASN A 490 38.13 -32.62 -1.53
C ASN A 490 39.35 -32.02 -2.26
N VAL A 491 39.69 -32.56 -3.43
CA VAL A 491 40.82 -32.12 -4.24
C VAL A 491 40.40 -31.92 -5.69
N GLY A 492 40.87 -30.84 -6.31
CA GLY A 492 40.62 -30.60 -7.72
C GLY A 492 40.99 -29.19 -8.19
N PRO A 493 40.93 -28.94 -9.50
CA PRO A 493 41.05 -27.61 -10.06
C PRO A 493 39.71 -26.85 -10.01
N VAL A 494 39.74 -25.60 -9.55
CA VAL A 494 38.66 -24.64 -9.76
C VAL A 494 38.89 -23.94 -11.10
N PHE A 495 37.94 -24.10 -12.03
CA PHE A 495 38.04 -23.50 -13.36
C PHE A 495 37.25 -22.20 -13.45
N THR A 496 37.86 -21.16 -14.02
CA THR A 496 37.21 -19.90 -14.35
C THR A 496 37.45 -19.55 -15.81
N LEU A 497 36.38 -19.32 -16.56
CA LEU A 497 36.50 -18.86 -17.93
C LEU A 497 36.83 -17.36 -17.95
N LEU A 498 38.04 -17.02 -18.40
CA LEU A 498 38.49 -15.62 -18.47
C LEU A 498 38.05 -14.94 -19.76
N SER A 499 38.07 -15.66 -20.88
CA SER A 499 37.58 -15.15 -22.16
C SER A 499 37.21 -16.27 -23.12
N LYS A 500 36.28 -15.96 -24.04
CA LYS A 500 35.87 -16.81 -25.14
C LYS A 500 35.64 -15.95 -26.38
N THR A 501 36.15 -16.36 -27.52
CA THR A 501 35.94 -15.68 -28.80
C THR A 501 35.79 -16.71 -29.91
N ILE A 502 35.11 -16.33 -30.98
CA ILE A 502 35.12 -17.08 -32.24
C ILE A 502 35.24 -16.08 -33.38
N ALA A 503 36.14 -16.35 -34.32
CA ALA A 503 36.35 -15.51 -35.48
C ALA A 503 36.41 -16.36 -36.75
N LYS A 504 35.86 -15.82 -37.83
CA LYS A 504 36.05 -16.34 -39.18
C LYS A 504 37.38 -15.84 -39.69
N ASP A 505 38.29 -16.75 -40.03
CA ASP A 505 39.52 -16.40 -40.73
C ASP A 505 39.31 -16.52 -42.25
N SER A 506 39.97 -15.65 -43.00
CA SER A 506 40.02 -15.63 -44.47
C SER A 506 41.23 -16.40 -45.04
N GLY A 507 42.02 -17.06 -44.18
CA GLY A 507 43.19 -17.84 -44.56
C GLY A 507 42.89 -19.26 -45.10
N PRO A 508 43.78 -19.84 -45.94
CA PRO A 508 43.58 -21.16 -46.53
C PRO A 508 43.95 -22.23 -45.52
N ALA A 509 43.01 -23.09 -45.13
CA ALA A 509 43.31 -24.22 -44.25
C ALA A 509 42.63 -25.46 -44.82
N ILE A 510 43.44 -26.41 -45.30
CA ILE A 510 43.04 -27.65 -45.99
C ILE A 510 42.59 -27.42 -47.45
N THR A 511 43.05 -28.26 -48.38
CA THR A 511 42.76 -28.16 -49.83
C THR A 511 41.25 -28.08 -50.09
N GLY A 512 40.75 -26.88 -50.41
CA GLY A 512 39.36 -26.64 -50.86
C GLY A 512 38.43 -25.89 -49.90
N ALA A 513 38.80 -25.60 -48.64
CA ALA A 513 37.94 -24.83 -47.73
C ALA A 513 37.83 -23.33 -48.12
N THR A 514 36.62 -22.77 -48.16
CA THR A 514 36.37 -21.34 -48.46
C THR A 514 36.19 -20.47 -47.22
N SER A 515 36.16 -21.07 -46.03
CA SER A 515 36.15 -20.38 -44.74
C SER A 515 36.44 -21.33 -43.57
N THR A 516 37.15 -20.83 -42.56
CA THR A 516 37.46 -21.53 -41.31
C THR A 516 37.07 -20.64 -40.13
N ALA A 517 36.48 -21.22 -39.09
CA ALA A 517 36.28 -20.54 -37.81
C ALA A 517 37.30 -21.03 -36.79
N VAL A 518 37.85 -20.10 -36.01
CA VAL A 518 38.73 -20.42 -34.88
C VAL A 518 38.07 -19.87 -33.62
N ALA A 519 37.72 -20.79 -32.71
CA ALA A 519 37.29 -20.46 -31.36
C ALA A 519 38.50 -20.46 -30.44
N LYS A 520 38.61 -19.45 -29.58
CA LYS A 520 39.69 -19.29 -28.61
C LYS A 520 39.12 -19.10 -27.22
N PHE A 521 39.61 -19.90 -26.28
CA PHE A 521 39.24 -19.85 -24.87
C PHE A 521 40.48 -19.61 -24.03
N VAL A 522 40.34 -18.78 -23.00
CA VAL A 522 41.33 -18.64 -21.93
C VAL A 522 40.66 -19.07 -20.64
N VAL A 523 41.14 -20.17 -20.07
CA VAL A 523 40.60 -20.79 -18.86
C VAL A 523 41.65 -20.69 -17.76
N ARG A 524 41.30 -20.07 -16.64
CA ARG A 524 42.10 -20.14 -15.42
C ARG A 524 41.80 -21.43 -14.70
N ALA A 525 42.83 -22.17 -14.32
CA ALA A 525 42.75 -23.28 -13.38
C ALA A 525 43.46 -22.89 -12.08
N GLN A 526 42.82 -23.12 -10.95
CA GLN A 526 43.42 -23.01 -9.62
C GLN A 526 43.46 -24.38 -8.97
N ALA A 527 44.63 -24.84 -8.54
CA ALA A 527 44.73 -26.09 -7.78
C ALA A 527 44.29 -25.86 -6.33
N VAL A 528 43.35 -26.66 -5.83
CA VAL A 528 42.81 -26.57 -4.47
C VAL A 528 42.75 -27.97 -3.84
N GLY A 529 43.07 -28.08 -2.55
CA GLY A 529 43.09 -29.35 -1.80
C GLY A 529 44.25 -30.30 -2.15
N GLY A 530 45.12 -29.92 -3.08
CA GLY A 530 46.32 -30.65 -3.44
C GLY A 530 46.93 -30.19 -4.76
N ASP A 531 48.05 -30.82 -5.13
CA ASP A 531 48.69 -30.62 -6.42
C ASP A 531 47.84 -31.23 -7.54
N ILE A 532 47.67 -30.50 -8.64
CA ILE A 532 46.89 -30.95 -9.80
C ILE A 532 47.78 -31.13 -11.02
N TYR A 533 47.58 -32.24 -11.71
CA TYR A 533 48.36 -32.62 -12.88
C TYR A 533 47.49 -32.53 -14.13
N PHE A 534 48.03 -31.90 -15.16
CA PHE A 534 47.36 -31.71 -16.44
C PHE A 534 48.17 -32.35 -17.55
N GLY A 535 47.49 -33.19 -18.34
CA GLY A 535 48.01 -33.80 -19.55
C GLY A 535 48.68 -35.16 -19.33
N ASN A 536 48.65 -35.99 -20.37
CA ASN A 536 49.52 -37.15 -20.57
C ASN A 536 49.68 -37.36 -22.08
N ASN A 537 50.90 -37.63 -22.54
CA ASN A 537 51.18 -37.98 -23.94
C ASN A 537 51.70 -39.42 -24.11
N ALA A 538 51.65 -40.26 -23.07
CA ALA A 538 51.85 -41.70 -23.22
C ALA A 538 50.60 -42.32 -23.90
N THR A 539 50.60 -42.20 -25.23
CA THR A 539 49.90 -43.02 -26.24
C THR A 539 48.36 -42.99 -26.34
N THR A 540 47.59 -42.39 -25.42
CA THR A 540 46.11 -42.38 -25.49
C THR A 540 45.51 -40.98 -25.50
N ALA A 541 44.77 -40.64 -26.56
CA ALA A 541 44.16 -39.31 -26.78
C ALA A 541 43.13 -38.89 -25.71
N ALA A 542 42.66 -39.82 -24.88
CA ALA A 542 41.62 -39.61 -23.87
C ALA A 542 42.08 -38.74 -22.67
N TYR A 543 43.39 -38.69 -22.38
CA TYR A 543 43.94 -38.09 -21.16
C TYR A 543 44.51 -36.67 -21.35
N ARG A 544 44.23 -36.06 -22.50
CA ARG A 544 44.58 -34.66 -22.76
C ARG A 544 43.65 -33.76 -21.96
N MET A 545 44.18 -32.66 -21.41
CA MET A 545 43.38 -31.67 -20.68
C MET A 545 42.13 -31.24 -21.45
N PHE A 546 42.31 -31.00 -22.76
CA PHE A 546 41.22 -30.89 -23.72
C PHE A 546 41.34 -32.05 -24.72
N ASN A 547 40.57 -33.11 -24.50
CA ASN A 547 40.51 -34.29 -25.36
C ASN A 547 39.51 -34.09 -26.52
N ALA A 548 39.26 -35.14 -27.31
CA ALA A 548 38.37 -35.06 -28.48
C ALA A 548 36.90 -34.79 -28.10
N THR A 549 36.48 -35.08 -26.87
CA THR A 549 35.12 -34.85 -26.35
C THR A 549 35.04 -33.60 -25.47
N ALA A 550 36.11 -32.81 -25.38
CA ALA A 550 36.16 -31.60 -24.55
C ALA A 550 35.37 -30.43 -25.14
N PHE A 551 34.93 -30.52 -26.40
CA PHE A 551 34.23 -29.45 -27.10
C PHE A 551 32.99 -29.97 -27.82
N ASP A 552 31.94 -29.16 -27.76
CA ASP A 552 30.74 -29.33 -28.56
C ASP A 552 30.62 -28.23 -29.61
N ILE A 553 30.17 -28.64 -30.78
CA ILE A 553 29.87 -27.73 -31.89
C ILE A 553 28.36 -27.53 -31.93
N TRP A 554 27.92 -26.28 -31.83
CA TRP A 554 26.52 -25.91 -31.87
C TRP A 554 26.19 -25.28 -33.21
N GLN A 555 25.23 -25.85 -33.94
CA GLN A 555 24.67 -25.28 -35.16
C GLN A 555 23.21 -24.86 -34.92
N ASN A 556 22.90 -23.60 -35.18
CA ASN A 556 21.54 -23.05 -35.05
C ASN A 556 20.86 -23.36 -33.70
N GLY A 557 21.66 -23.45 -32.63
CA GLY A 557 21.18 -23.72 -31.27
C GLY A 557 21.07 -25.20 -30.87
N ALA A 558 21.56 -26.14 -31.69
CA ALA A 558 21.65 -27.57 -31.34
C ALA A 558 23.07 -28.12 -31.51
N VAL A 559 23.45 -29.11 -30.72
CA VAL A 559 24.74 -29.81 -30.82
C VAL A 559 24.80 -30.65 -32.10
N VAL A 560 25.95 -30.63 -32.78
CA VAL A 560 26.25 -31.43 -33.97
C VAL A 560 27.55 -32.20 -33.75
N LEU A 561 27.50 -33.53 -33.82
CA LEU A 561 28.59 -34.43 -33.44
C LEU A 561 29.47 -34.92 -34.61
N ASP A 562 29.09 -34.64 -35.86
CA ASP A 562 29.68 -35.26 -37.06
C ASP A 562 30.64 -34.37 -37.87
N LEU A 563 31.40 -33.48 -37.21
CA LEU A 563 32.37 -32.60 -37.87
C LEU A 563 33.81 -33.03 -37.57
N THR A 564 34.20 -34.18 -38.13
CA THR A 564 35.44 -34.90 -37.80
C THR A 564 36.75 -34.18 -38.15
N GLU A 565 36.71 -33.14 -38.99
CA GLU A 565 37.88 -32.26 -39.27
C GLU A 565 38.03 -31.11 -38.27
N ALA A 566 37.08 -30.94 -37.36
CA ALA A 566 37.23 -29.99 -36.28
C ALA A 566 38.35 -30.46 -35.36
N THR A 567 39.33 -29.60 -35.11
CA THR A 567 40.52 -29.95 -34.34
C THR A 567 40.76 -28.92 -33.25
N SER A 568 40.99 -29.41 -32.04
CA SER A 568 41.56 -28.61 -30.97
C SER A 568 43.07 -28.69 -31.06
N THR A 569 43.74 -27.54 -31.08
CA THR A 569 45.20 -27.55 -30.90
C THR A 569 45.49 -27.97 -29.46
N ALA A 570 46.53 -28.80 -29.26
CA ALA A 570 47.03 -29.08 -27.92
C ALA A 570 47.29 -27.73 -27.22
N PHE A 571 46.77 -27.56 -26.00
CA PHE A 571 47.04 -26.35 -25.23
C PHE A 571 48.56 -26.17 -25.13
N THR A 572 49.02 -24.92 -25.17
CA THR A 572 50.46 -24.65 -24.97
C THR A 572 50.74 -24.77 -23.48
N GLN A 573 51.70 -25.63 -23.10
CA GLN A 573 52.14 -25.72 -21.71
C GLN A 573 52.59 -24.33 -21.23
N PRO A 574 52.04 -23.83 -20.11
CA PRO A 574 52.44 -22.56 -19.55
C PRO A 574 53.94 -22.52 -19.25
N SER A 575 54.62 -21.43 -19.61
CA SER A 575 56.08 -21.29 -19.43
C SER A 575 56.47 -20.85 -18.01
N THR A 576 55.50 -20.43 -17.20
CA THR A 576 55.67 -19.94 -15.83
C THR A 576 54.52 -20.42 -14.94
N GLY A 577 54.79 -20.59 -13.64
CA GLY A 577 53.75 -20.95 -12.66
C GLY A 577 53.41 -22.44 -12.58
N VAL A 578 54.09 -23.28 -13.37
CA VAL A 578 53.90 -24.74 -13.40
C VAL A 578 55.24 -25.47 -13.41
N THR A 579 55.25 -26.72 -12.96
CA THR A 579 56.41 -27.62 -13.04
C THR A 579 56.20 -28.62 -14.16
N ALA A 580 57.11 -28.67 -15.13
CA ALA A 580 57.06 -29.70 -16.18
C ALA A 580 57.38 -31.08 -15.57
N VAL A 581 56.49 -32.05 -15.77
CA VAL A 581 56.67 -33.43 -15.28
C VAL A 581 56.65 -34.47 -16.40
N GLY A 582 56.55 -34.01 -17.65
CA GLY A 582 56.62 -34.84 -18.85
C GLY A 582 56.42 -34.02 -20.11
N THR A 583 56.46 -34.66 -21.28
CA THR A 583 56.18 -33.99 -22.55
C THR A 583 54.72 -33.58 -22.63
N ASN A 584 54.43 -32.28 -22.67
CA ASN A 584 53.08 -31.70 -22.66
C ASN A 584 52.26 -32.09 -21.41
N THR A 585 52.95 -32.34 -20.30
CA THR A 585 52.35 -32.57 -18.98
C THR A 585 52.97 -31.63 -17.98
N PHE A 586 52.13 -31.01 -17.16
CA PHE A 586 52.61 -30.13 -16.10
C PHE A 586 51.84 -30.37 -14.80
N LYS A 587 52.56 -30.11 -13.70
CA LYS A 587 52.03 -30.02 -12.35
C LYS A 587 51.75 -28.56 -12.03
N LEU A 588 50.52 -28.30 -11.57
CA LEU A 588 50.12 -27.06 -10.92
C LEU A 588 50.15 -27.33 -9.41
N ALA A 589 51.08 -26.69 -8.71
CA ALA A 589 51.18 -26.86 -7.27
C ALA A 589 49.93 -26.31 -6.57
N GLU A 590 49.56 -26.89 -5.43
CA GLU A 590 48.43 -26.45 -4.62
C GLU A 590 48.44 -24.93 -4.39
N ASN A 591 47.27 -24.30 -4.42
CA ASN A 591 47.02 -22.87 -4.25
C ASN A 591 47.59 -21.98 -5.36
N ASN A 592 48.26 -22.54 -6.37
CA ASN A 592 48.68 -21.79 -7.54
C ASN A 592 47.58 -21.74 -8.60
N THR A 593 47.66 -20.69 -9.43
CA THR A 593 46.79 -20.49 -10.59
C THR A 593 47.58 -20.53 -11.87
N VAL A 594 46.95 -20.97 -12.95
CA VAL A 594 47.51 -20.87 -14.29
C VAL A 594 46.42 -20.61 -15.33
N ASP A 595 46.74 -19.75 -16.29
CA ASP A 595 45.84 -19.43 -17.39
C ASP A 595 46.23 -20.27 -18.61
N VAL A 596 45.31 -21.12 -19.06
CA VAL A 596 45.50 -22.01 -20.19
C VAL A 596 44.71 -21.49 -21.38
N THR A 597 45.40 -21.33 -22.51
CA THR A 597 44.78 -20.96 -23.78
C THR A 597 44.59 -22.20 -24.64
N VAL A 598 43.37 -22.38 -25.16
CA VAL A 598 43.04 -23.44 -26.11
C VAL A 598 42.32 -22.86 -27.32
N GLU A 599 42.68 -23.34 -28.50
CA GLU A 599 42.05 -22.97 -29.77
C GLU A 599 41.40 -24.21 -30.38
N HIS A 600 40.16 -24.04 -30.84
CA HIS A 600 39.39 -25.05 -31.54
C HIS A 600 39.06 -24.54 -32.95
N THR A 601 39.49 -25.28 -33.95
CA THR A 601 39.33 -24.93 -35.36
C THR A 601 38.19 -25.72 -35.96
N LEU A 602 37.23 -25.01 -36.55
CA LEU A 602 36.10 -25.56 -37.27
C LEU A 602 36.21 -25.20 -38.77
N PRO A 603 36.58 -26.16 -39.64
CA PRO A 603 36.59 -25.93 -41.08
C PRO A 603 35.16 -25.92 -41.65
N GLY A 604 34.92 -25.09 -42.66
CA GLY A 604 33.65 -25.06 -43.42
C GLY A 604 33.41 -26.28 -44.33
N ARG A 605 34.09 -27.41 -44.11
CA ARG A 605 33.96 -28.65 -44.87
C ARG A 605 34.14 -29.88 -43.98
N THR A 606 33.52 -30.99 -44.37
CA THR A 606 33.72 -32.32 -43.77
C THR A 606 35.01 -32.98 -44.29
N PRO A 607 35.47 -34.12 -43.71
CA PRO A 607 36.66 -34.85 -44.17
C PRO A 607 36.68 -35.21 -45.65
N GLY A 608 35.50 -35.41 -46.26
CA GLY A 608 35.34 -35.72 -47.68
C GLY A 608 35.36 -34.51 -48.61
N GLY A 609 35.60 -33.30 -48.07
CA GLY A 609 35.59 -32.05 -48.82
C GLY A 609 34.19 -31.54 -49.18
N VAL A 610 33.12 -32.07 -48.57
CA VAL A 610 31.76 -31.54 -48.72
C VAL A 610 31.61 -30.31 -47.84
N LEU A 611 30.96 -29.24 -48.31
CA LEU A 611 30.64 -28.09 -47.46
C LEU A 611 29.82 -28.57 -46.26
N ILE A 612 30.06 -27.97 -45.09
CA ILE A 612 29.14 -28.16 -43.97
C ILE A 612 27.80 -27.50 -44.32
N ALA A 613 26.82 -27.54 -43.43
CA ALA A 613 25.53 -26.94 -43.72
C ALA A 613 25.53 -25.45 -43.34
N LEU A 614 25.13 -24.59 -44.27
CA LEU A 614 25.07 -23.15 -44.01
C LEU A 614 24.28 -22.87 -42.71
N GLY A 615 24.93 -22.21 -41.76
CA GLY A 615 24.32 -22.00 -40.45
C GLY A 615 25.13 -21.09 -39.53
N SER A 616 24.55 -20.82 -38.36
CA SER A 616 25.23 -20.13 -37.26
C SER A 616 25.87 -21.15 -36.35
N TYR A 617 27.20 -21.09 -36.24
CA TYR A 617 28.02 -22.03 -35.50
C TYR A 617 28.61 -21.39 -34.24
N ALA A 618 28.61 -22.11 -33.13
CA ALA A 618 29.32 -21.75 -31.90
C ALA A 618 30.07 -22.98 -31.35
N ILE A 619 31.09 -22.75 -30.53
CA ILE A 619 31.87 -23.80 -29.89
C ILE A 619 31.71 -23.64 -28.38
N GLY A 620 31.49 -24.74 -27.65
CA GLY A 620 31.46 -24.75 -26.19
C GLY A 620 32.45 -25.74 -25.60
N ILE A 621 33.01 -25.42 -24.43
CA ILE A 621 33.78 -26.39 -23.64
C ILE A 621 32.78 -27.26 -22.87
N GLN A 622 32.91 -28.57 -23.04
CA GLN A 622 32.08 -29.61 -22.40
C GLN A 622 32.78 -30.24 -21.20
N GLY A 623 34.11 -30.36 -21.30
CA GLY A 623 34.89 -31.10 -20.32
C GLY A 623 36.34 -30.67 -20.27
N ILE A 624 36.92 -30.68 -19.08
CA ILE A 624 38.35 -30.49 -18.87
C ILE A 624 38.88 -31.65 -18.03
N THR A 625 39.86 -32.38 -18.57
CA THR A 625 40.46 -33.54 -17.92
C THR A 625 41.68 -33.15 -17.10
N TRP A 626 41.80 -33.72 -15.90
CA TRP A 626 42.89 -33.48 -14.97
C TRP A 626 43.15 -34.73 -14.14
N SER A 627 44.23 -34.75 -13.37
CA SER A 627 44.59 -35.84 -12.47
C SER A 627 45.01 -35.30 -11.11
N PRO A 628 44.50 -35.86 -9.99
CA PRO A 628 45.03 -35.58 -8.65
C PRO A 628 46.32 -36.38 -8.33
N ASP A 629 46.76 -37.27 -9.23
CA ASP A 629 47.84 -38.22 -9.00
C ASP A 629 49.06 -37.90 -9.88
N GLU A 630 50.23 -37.79 -9.25
CA GLU A 630 51.52 -37.56 -9.93
C GLU A 630 51.88 -38.69 -10.90
N VAL A 631 51.50 -39.93 -10.57
CA VAL A 631 51.76 -41.10 -11.43
C VAL A 631 50.78 -41.14 -12.60
N LEU A 632 49.79 -40.25 -12.61
CA LEU A 632 48.74 -40.14 -13.62
C LEU A 632 47.97 -41.45 -13.82
N ALA A 633 47.73 -42.18 -12.72
CA ALA A 633 47.01 -43.45 -12.76
C ALA A 633 45.48 -43.28 -12.76
N SER A 634 44.99 -42.10 -12.33
CA SER A 634 43.57 -41.75 -12.31
C SER A 634 43.33 -40.41 -12.99
N TYR A 635 42.26 -40.30 -13.77
CA TYR A 635 41.86 -39.05 -14.42
C TYR A 635 40.41 -38.74 -14.09
N VAL A 636 40.16 -37.46 -13.87
CA VAL A 636 38.83 -36.90 -13.66
C VAL A 636 38.56 -35.94 -14.80
N THR A 637 37.32 -35.92 -15.30
CA THR A 637 36.88 -34.89 -16.26
C THR A 637 35.81 -34.07 -15.59
N SER A 638 36.09 -32.78 -15.40
CA SER A 638 35.11 -31.80 -14.94
C SER A 638 34.15 -31.47 -16.06
N THR A 639 32.87 -31.80 -15.90
CA THR A 639 31.83 -31.66 -16.95
C THR A 639 30.75 -30.64 -16.62
N PHE A 640 30.88 -29.85 -15.54
CA PHE A 640 29.88 -28.84 -15.15
C PHE A 640 29.64 -27.75 -16.21
N MET A 641 30.51 -27.67 -17.22
CA MET A 641 30.48 -26.71 -18.33
C MET A 641 29.58 -27.18 -19.50
N ASP A 642 29.26 -28.48 -19.54
CA ASP A 642 28.44 -29.09 -20.57
C ASP A 642 27.05 -28.43 -20.63
N GLY A 643 26.63 -28.04 -21.83
CA GLY A 643 25.37 -27.37 -22.09
C GLY A 643 25.28 -25.92 -21.61
N GLU A 644 26.23 -25.44 -20.79
CA GLU A 644 26.16 -24.12 -20.17
C GLU A 644 26.54 -23.01 -21.17
N GLY A 645 25.63 -22.04 -21.35
CA GLY A 645 25.82 -20.93 -22.29
C GLY A 645 27.04 -20.05 -21.97
N ASP A 646 27.43 -19.98 -20.70
CA ASP A 646 28.60 -19.25 -20.24
C ASP A 646 29.91 -19.87 -20.74
N TRP A 647 29.93 -21.16 -21.03
CA TRP A 647 31.08 -21.88 -21.59
C TRP A 647 31.04 -22.02 -23.11
N ARG A 648 30.07 -21.38 -23.77
CA ARG A 648 29.89 -21.38 -25.24
C ARG A 648 30.18 -20.01 -25.87
N THR A 649 30.91 -19.99 -26.97
CA THR A 649 31.18 -18.75 -27.72
C THR A 649 29.88 -18.11 -28.25
N THR A 650 29.98 -16.87 -28.72
CA THR A 650 29.01 -16.31 -29.65
C THR A 650 28.98 -17.12 -30.95
N THR A 651 28.07 -16.80 -31.87
CA THR A 651 27.98 -17.50 -33.14
C THR A 651 28.81 -16.83 -34.25
N VAL A 652 29.21 -17.63 -35.23
CA VAL A 652 29.78 -17.20 -36.51
C VAL A 652 29.06 -17.92 -37.66
N THR A 653 28.88 -17.25 -38.79
CA THR A 653 28.25 -17.87 -39.96
C THR A 653 29.29 -18.61 -40.81
N LEU A 654 29.10 -19.92 -40.98
CA LEU A 654 29.86 -20.77 -41.88
C LEU A 654 28.94 -21.37 -42.96
N PRO A 655 29.41 -21.49 -44.22
CA PRO A 655 28.79 -22.30 -45.26
C PRO A 655 28.91 -23.78 -44.98
#